data_AF-A0A494YBH3-F1
#
_entry.id   AF-A0A494YBH3-F1
#
_cell.length_a   1.000
_cell.length_b   1.000
_cell.length_c   1.000
_cell.angle_alpha   90.00
_cell.angle_beta   90.00
_cell.angle_gamma   90.00
#
_symmetry.space_group_name_H-M   'P 1'
#
loop_
_entity.id
_entity.type
_entity.pdbx_description
1 polymer ?
#
loop_
_entity_poly.entity_id
_entity_poly.type
_entity_poly.pdbx_seq_one_letter_code
_entity_poly.pdbx_strand_id
1 'polypeptide(L)'
;MFRKIGSAVSALAIAFSLIAVTPNLAAAATIGDANTTIFGPNVYVFDPTMPAADIQNITNSVFASMESAEFSSQRTALLFKPGSYNVNFNVGFYTQVGGLGQNPGDVNINGGLNVNAKWDNGNATRNFWRTIENLTINPSNGKTQFAVSQAAPMRRVHIKGGLDLFDFDSNWNAGWASGGFLADSIVDGAVLPASQQQWFSRNSQWASWANGVWNMVFVGDTNTPAGVFPDPPYTVVPQTPVIREKPYLYVDNAGQYNVFVPALQTNTQGASWANGPTPGTAIPISQFYIAQPNTATSASINAALGQGKHLLFTPGIYHLSSTIQINNPNTVVLGIGLPTLIPDNGQAAMSVADVDGVKIAGLVFDAGPNNTPSLLEVGPTGSSASHAANPTFLYDLTFRTGGATAGKTDTNLKINSNNVVGDQLWIWRADHGAGAGWTTNVSKNGLVVNGANVTMYGLFVEHHTEYQTLWNGNGGRVYFYQSEIPYDVPNQAGWMSQNGTVNGYASYKVANNVSSHELWGSGVYSFFRDAAVKLNSGIEVPNSQGVKIHHATSIWLSGTAGSEITHVINNTGGRVYANSPADAMRQTVSEFQGTGAVDTQAPTAPAGLTATAASSSQINLSWSASTDNVGVTGYDVYRNGSVVGTSTSTAYNDTGLTASTAYSYTVKAKDAAGNVSAASNTATATTQASGGGGTGTALDRTGWTATSNPTSGDVPANLLDGNMATRWSTGTPMAAGQYFVIDMKSAKSFNKLTMDSTGSNSDYARGYEVYVSNDGTTWGSAVASGTGTGPVVTANFATQSARYIKVVQTGTSTSWWSIREVNVYSPSGTGGSGGTGATLDRTGWTATSNPTSGDVPANLLDGSMVTRWSTGAAMTAGQYFIIDMKSAKTFNKLTMDSTGSDSDYARGYEVYVSNDGTTWGTAVASGAGTGPVVTATFAAQSARYIKVVQTGTATSWWSIREVNVFY
;
A
#
# COMPACT_ATOMS: atom_id res chain seq x y z
N MET A 1 22.85 -2.57 55.89
CA MET A 1 23.15 -3.94 56.39
C MET A 1 21.84 -4.60 56.84
N PHE A 2 21.59 -5.88 56.52
CA PHE A 2 20.68 -6.85 57.21
C PHE A 2 19.20 -6.45 57.49
N ARG A 3 18.11 -7.20 57.16
CA ARG A 3 17.74 -8.47 56.45
C ARG A 3 16.32 -8.25 55.81
N LYS A 4 15.77 -8.91 54.77
CA LYS A 4 15.41 -10.34 54.50
C LYS A 4 14.47 -10.95 55.59
N ILE A 5 13.34 -11.64 55.37
CA ILE A 5 12.57 -12.30 54.25
C ILE A 5 11.08 -12.41 54.72
N GLY A 6 10.00 -12.63 53.94
CA GLY A 6 9.76 -12.73 52.48
C GLY A 6 8.73 -13.83 52.05
N SER A 7 7.71 -13.46 51.26
CA SER A 7 6.79 -14.30 50.41
C SER A 7 5.70 -15.23 51.00
N ALA A 8 4.42 -15.01 50.61
CA ALA A 8 3.26 -15.95 50.38
C ALA A 8 1.93 -15.17 50.54
N VAL A 9 1.00 -14.96 49.57
CA VAL A 9 0.20 -15.85 48.67
C VAL A 9 -1.13 -16.36 49.29
N SER A 10 -2.20 -15.59 49.01
CA SER A 10 -3.61 -15.95 48.68
C SER A 10 -4.48 -16.92 49.52
N ALA A 11 -5.63 -16.42 50.02
CA ALA A 11 -6.99 -17.00 49.80
C ALA A 11 -8.14 -16.04 50.27
N LEU A 12 -9.33 -16.22 49.68
CA LEU A 12 -10.70 -15.70 49.98
C LEU A 12 -10.88 -14.66 51.11
N ALA A 13 -11.48 -13.46 50.96
CA ALA A 13 -12.68 -13.00 50.22
C ALA A 13 -14.05 -13.34 50.87
N ILE A 14 -14.76 -12.32 51.39
CA ILE A 14 -16.10 -11.85 50.95
C ILE A 14 -16.58 -10.60 51.74
N ALA A 15 -17.18 -9.66 51.01
CA ALA A 15 -18.05 -8.53 51.39
C ALA A 15 -18.03 -7.91 52.80
N PHE A 16 -17.73 -6.61 52.86
CA PHE A 16 -18.61 -5.64 53.51
C PHE A 16 -18.77 -4.38 52.64
N SER A 17 -19.99 -3.84 52.55
CA SER A 17 -20.35 -2.82 51.58
C SER A 17 -19.95 -1.41 52.02
N LEU A 18 -19.02 -0.79 51.30
CA LEU A 18 -18.80 0.67 51.35
C LEU A 18 -19.73 1.34 50.34
N ILE A 19 -20.79 1.98 50.85
CA ILE A 19 -21.66 2.83 50.04
C ILE A 19 -20.86 4.09 49.69
N ALA A 20 -20.32 4.12 48.47
CA ALA A 20 -19.84 5.35 47.88
C ALA A 20 -21.05 6.28 47.68
N VAL A 21 -21.04 7.44 48.33
CA VAL A 21 -22.11 8.44 48.18
C VAL A 21 -22.02 9.02 46.77
N THR A 22 -22.83 8.51 45.85
CA THR A 22 -23.16 9.21 44.62
C THR A 22 -23.77 10.56 45.00
N PRO A 23 -23.19 11.71 44.62
CA PRO A 23 -23.88 12.97 44.79
C PRO A 23 -25.16 12.90 43.97
N ASN A 24 -26.31 13.16 44.61
CA ASN A 24 -27.59 13.18 43.91
C ASN A 24 -27.51 14.22 42.79
N LEU A 25 -27.56 13.76 41.54
CA LEU A 25 -27.99 14.59 40.43
C LEU A 25 -29.43 15.01 40.72
N ALA A 26 -29.59 16.20 41.31
CA ALA A 26 -30.89 16.83 41.45
C ALA A 26 -31.53 16.88 40.06
N ALA A 27 -32.81 16.50 39.97
CA ALA A 27 -33.47 16.29 38.69
C ALA A 27 -33.40 17.55 37.82
N ALA A 28 -32.55 17.52 36.80
CA ALA A 28 -32.52 18.54 35.76
C ALA A 28 -33.92 18.62 35.13
N ALA A 29 -34.34 19.83 34.75
CA ALA A 29 -35.62 20.04 34.09
C ALA A 29 -35.75 19.10 32.87
N THR A 30 -36.92 18.48 32.71
CA THR A 30 -37.16 17.48 31.67
C THR A 30 -36.90 18.07 30.28
N ILE A 31 -35.79 17.64 29.66
CA ILE A 31 -35.45 18.02 28.29
C ILE A 31 -36.61 17.57 27.39
N GLY A 32 -37.11 18.48 26.54
CA GLY A 32 -38.32 18.28 25.77
C GLY A 32 -38.29 17.04 24.86
N ASP A 33 -39.47 16.53 24.52
CA ASP A 33 -39.69 15.16 24.04
C ASP A 33 -38.82 14.69 22.86
N ALA A 34 -38.27 15.60 22.05
CA ALA A 34 -37.37 15.26 20.93
C ALA A 34 -36.16 14.40 21.38
N ASN A 35 -35.64 14.64 22.58
CA ASN A 35 -34.53 13.90 23.18
C ASN A 35 -34.88 12.45 23.54
N THR A 36 -36.16 12.16 23.82
CA THR A 36 -36.64 10.85 24.26
C THR A 36 -37.42 10.09 23.19
N THR A 37 -37.81 10.75 22.08
CA THR A 37 -38.73 10.17 21.08
C THR A 37 -38.16 9.99 19.67
N ILE A 38 -37.20 10.80 19.19
CA ILE A 38 -36.74 10.74 17.79
C ILE A 38 -35.26 10.36 17.67
N PHE A 39 -34.35 11.23 18.14
CA PHE A 39 -32.93 11.12 17.76
C PHE A 39 -32.07 10.27 18.72
N GLY A 40 -32.64 9.82 19.84
CA GLY A 40 -31.93 9.03 20.84
C GLY A 40 -31.03 9.85 21.78
N PRO A 41 -30.39 9.19 22.76
CA PRO A 41 -29.83 9.84 23.95
C PRO A 41 -28.59 10.72 23.70
N ASN A 42 -27.94 10.58 22.55
CA ASN A 42 -26.69 11.27 22.22
C ASN A 42 -26.92 12.64 21.53
N VAL A 43 -28.17 13.05 21.37
CA VAL A 43 -28.57 14.34 20.80
C VAL A 43 -29.18 15.20 21.90
N TYR A 44 -28.69 16.42 22.07
CA TYR A 44 -29.23 17.41 22.99
C TYR A 44 -29.93 18.50 22.18
N VAL A 45 -31.26 18.53 22.22
CA VAL A 45 -32.06 19.59 21.60
C VAL A 45 -32.38 20.67 22.63
N PHE A 46 -31.71 21.81 22.52
CA PHE A 46 -31.95 22.98 23.36
C PHE A 46 -33.08 23.85 22.81
N ASP A 47 -33.88 24.39 23.71
CA ASP A 47 -35.02 25.29 23.43
C ASP A 47 -34.75 26.65 24.12
N PRO A 48 -35.10 27.80 23.53
CA PRO A 48 -34.84 29.11 24.14
C PRO A 48 -35.55 29.34 25.49
N THR A 49 -36.50 28.47 25.87
CA THR A 49 -37.11 28.47 27.22
C THR A 49 -36.25 27.81 28.30
N MET A 50 -35.19 27.07 27.94
CA MET A 50 -34.31 26.39 28.91
C MET A 50 -33.38 27.38 29.61
N PRO A 51 -33.11 27.23 30.93
CA PRO A 51 -32.17 28.11 31.62
C PRO A 51 -30.77 28.03 31.01
N ALA A 52 -30.18 29.19 30.69
CA ALA A 52 -28.86 29.25 30.06
C ALA A 52 -27.76 28.55 30.89
N ALA A 53 -27.89 28.55 32.22
CA ALA A 53 -26.99 27.81 33.12
C ALA A 53 -27.05 26.29 32.91
N ASP A 54 -28.22 25.71 32.64
CA ASP A 54 -28.38 24.27 32.43
C ASP A 54 -27.80 23.85 31.07
N ILE A 55 -28.04 24.66 30.03
CA ILE A 55 -27.39 24.52 28.71
C ILE A 55 -25.86 24.57 28.88
N GLN A 56 -25.36 25.62 29.55
CA GLN A 56 -23.93 25.82 29.81
C GLN A 56 -23.30 24.65 30.58
N ASN A 57 -24.01 24.09 31.57
CA ASN A 57 -23.56 22.92 32.32
C ASN A 57 -23.46 21.67 31.43
N ILE A 58 -24.43 21.44 30.54
CA ILE A 58 -24.42 20.33 29.57
C ILE A 58 -23.28 20.51 28.56
N THR A 59 -23.14 21.69 27.95
CA THR A 59 -22.07 21.96 26.97
C THR A 59 -20.68 21.86 27.61
N ASN A 60 -20.51 22.33 28.85
CA ASN A 60 -19.25 22.18 29.59
C ASN A 60 -18.95 20.72 29.93
N SER A 61 -19.97 19.91 30.26
CA SER A 61 -19.78 18.49 30.57
C SER A 61 -19.40 17.68 29.33
N VAL A 62 -20.02 17.97 28.17
CA VAL A 62 -19.66 17.38 26.88
C VAL A 62 -18.26 17.82 26.45
N PHE A 63 -17.90 19.09 26.63
CA PHE A 63 -16.53 19.55 26.37
C PHE A 63 -15.51 18.83 27.26
N ALA A 64 -15.74 18.78 28.57
CA ALA A 64 -14.81 18.15 29.51
C ALA A 64 -14.63 16.64 29.30
N SER A 65 -15.61 15.93 28.72
CA SER A 65 -15.44 14.53 28.32
C SER A 65 -14.74 14.38 26.96
N MET A 66 -14.92 15.32 26.03
CA MET A 66 -14.46 15.22 24.64
C MET A 66 -13.24 16.08 24.29
N GLU A 67 -12.72 16.92 25.18
CA GLU A 67 -11.62 17.87 24.91
C GLU A 67 -10.36 17.18 24.36
N SER A 68 -9.88 16.12 25.02
CA SER A 68 -8.68 15.34 24.67
C SER A 68 -8.99 13.93 24.14
N ALA A 69 -10.27 13.64 23.85
CA ALA A 69 -10.76 12.29 23.59
C ALA A 69 -10.66 11.86 22.11
N GLU A 70 -9.47 12.01 21.53
CA GLU A 70 -9.17 11.86 20.10
C GLU A 70 -9.71 10.56 19.46
N PHE A 71 -9.59 9.42 20.14
CA PHE A 71 -10.09 8.12 19.67
C PHE A 71 -11.29 7.60 20.47
N SER A 72 -12.11 8.52 21.01
CA SER A 72 -13.36 8.19 21.71
C SER A 72 -14.34 7.39 20.85
N SER A 73 -15.13 6.53 21.50
CA SER A 73 -16.32 5.90 20.93
C SER A 73 -17.59 6.75 21.08
N GLN A 74 -17.56 7.80 21.92
CA GLN A 74 -18.68 8.73 22.09
C GLN A 74 -18.84 9.62 20.86
N ARG A 75 -20.09 10.00 20.59
CA ARG A 75 -20.54 10.83 19.46
C ARG A 75 -21.66 11.72 19.99
N THR A 76 -21.63 13.02 19.71
CA THR A 76 -22.59 13.97 20.31
C THR A 76 -23.08 15.00 19.31
N ALA A 77 -24.37 15.34 19.36
CA ALA A 77 -24.92 16.51 18.68
C ALA A 77 -25.57 17.48 19.68
N LEU A 78 -25.16 18.74 19.61
CA LEU A 78 -25.67 19.87 20.40
C LEU A 78 -26.49 20.75 19.46
N LEU A 79 -27.82 20.58 19.47
CA LEU A 79 -28.74 21.17 18.50
C LEU A 79 -29.60 22.25 19.14
N PHE A 80 -29.65 23.43 18.54
CA PHE A 80 -30.31 24.61 19.09
C PHE A 80 -31.51 24.99 18.23
N LYS A 81 -32.73 25.01 18.80
CA LYS A 81 -33.93 25.52 18.11
C LYS A 81 -33.79 27.02 17.76
N PRO A 82 -34.63 27.54 16.84
CA PRO A 82 -34.77 28.99 16.63
C PRO A 82 -34.96 29.75 17.94
N GLY A 83 -34.16 30.79 18.17
CA GLY A 83 -34.10 31.53 19.43
C GLY A 83 -32.76 32.20 19.72
N SER A 84 -32.59 32.64 20.97
CA SER A 84 -31.37 33.30 21.48
C SER A 84 -30.91 32.62 22.77
N TYR A 85 -29.61 32.35 22.88
CA TYR A 85 -29.01 31.56 23.95
C TYR A 85 -27.79 32.29 24.52
N ASN A 86 -27.81 32.59 25.83
CA ASN A 86 -26.75 33.37 26.48
C ASN A 86 -25.71 32.44 27.10
N VAL A 87 -24.87 31.82 26.26
CA VAL A 87 -23.87 30.80 26.65
C VAL A 87 -22.52 31.03 25.98
N ASN A 88 -21.44 30.59 26.63
CA ASN A 88 -20.07 30.65 26.11
C ASN A 88 -19.35 29.31 26.35
N PHE A 89 -19.11 28.52 25.31
CA PHE A 89 -18.55 27.17 25.45
C PHE A 89 -17.54 26.79 24.36
N ASN A 90 -16.82 25.68 24.60
CA ASN A 90 -15.84 25.09 23.68
C ASN A 90 -16.38 23.79 23.07
N VAL A 91 -15.86 23.37 21.91
CA VAL A 91 -16.23 22.13 21.21
C VAL A 91 -15.05 21.15 21.14
N GLY A 92 -15.23 19.98 21.75
CA GLY A 92 -14.25 18.88 21.76
C GLY A 92 -14.34 17.99 20.51
N PHE A 93 -13.68 16.83 20.56
CA PHE A 93 -13.80 15.80 19.54
C PHE A 93 -15.23 15.25 19.40
N TYR A 94 -15.53 14.70 18.23
CA TYR A 94 -16.79 14.02 17.87
C TYR A 94 -18.09 14.75 18.24
N THR A 95 -18.03 16.08 18.25
CA THR A 95 -19.14 16.94 18.67
C THR A 95 -19.59 17.81 17.50
N GLN A 96 -20.86 17.67 17.11
CA GLN A 96 -21.54 18.64 16.25
C GLN A 96 -22.22 19.70 17.11
N VAL A 97 -22.13 20.96 16.69
CA VAL A 97 -23.00 22.05 17.14
C VAL A 97 -23.80 22.55 15.94
N GLY A 98 -25.13 22.59 16.05
CA GLY A 98 -26.01 22.90 14.91
C GLY A 98 -27.21 23.75 15.29
N GLY A 99 -27.49 24.80 14.52
CA GLY A 99 -28.75 25.53 14.60
C GLY A 99 -29.83 24.86 13.75
N LEU A 100 -31.02 24.70 14.34
CA LEU A 100 -32.22 24.12 13.71
C LEU A 100 -33.12 25.18 13.05
N GLY A 101 -32.55 26.33 12.66
CA GLY A 101 -33.22 27.35 11.86
C GLY A 101 -33.27 26.98 10.38
N GLN A 102 -34.08 27.70 9.60
CA GLN A 102 -33.92 27.66 8.14
C GLN A 102 -32.70 28.50 7.70
N ASN A 103 -32.36 29.53 8.48
CA ASN A 103 -31.22 30.42 8.21
C ASN A 103 -30.38 30.63 9.49
N PRO A 104 -29.09 30.98 9.36
CA PRO A 104 -28.21 31.16 10.52
C PRO A 104 -28.65 32.27 11.49
N GLY A 105 -29.37 33.28 10.99
CA GLY A 105 -29.95 34.34 11.80
C GLY A 105 -31.05 33.90 12.77
N ASP A 106 -31.65 32.73 12.56
CA ASP A 106 -32.75 32.22 13.38
C ASP A 106 -32.26 31.70 14.75
N VAL A 107 -30.98 31.36 14.89
CA VAL A 107 -30.36 30.76 16.08
C VAL A 107 -29.17 31.60 16.52
N ASN A 108 -29.26 32.28 17.68
CA ASN A 108 -28.24 33.24 18.12
C ASN A 108 -27.55 32.79 19.42
N ILE A 109 -26.26 32.48 19.34
CA ILE A 109 -25.40 32.16 20.50
C ILE A 109 -24.71 33.44 20.97
N ASN A 110 -25.18 34.02 22.07
CA ASN A 110 -24.63 35.22 22.69
C ASN A 110 -23.65 34.85 23.81
N GLY A 111 -22.36 35.08 23.61
CA GLY A 111 -21.30 34.73 24.57
C GLY A 111 -20.09 34.14 23.86
N GLY A 112 -20.22 32.92 23.33
CA GLY A 112 -19.18 32.33 22.49
C GLY A 112 -19.40 30.86 22.16
N LEU A 113 -18.79 30.43 21.06
CA LEU A 113 -18.80 29.05 20.59
C LEU A 113 -17.45 28.81 19.91
N ASN A 114 -16.54 28.11 20.59
CA ASN A 114 -15.11 28.13 20.24
C ASN A 114 -14.52 26.73 20.07
N VAL A 115 -13.38 26.64 19.40
CA VAL A 115 -12.43 25.53 19.50
C VAL A 115 -11.07 26.11 19.87
N ASN A 116 -10.52 25.66 21.00
CA ASN A 116 -9.16 25.97 21.47
C ASN A 116 -8.28 24.72 21.39
N ALA A 117 -6.98 24.86 21.66
CA ALA A 117 -6.01 23.76 21.66
C ALA A 117 -5.29 23.58 23.01
N LYS A 118 -5.92 23.98 24.12
CA LYS A 118 -5.29 23.96 25.45
C LYS A 118 -4.89 22.56 25.91
N TRP A 119 -5.61 21.53 25.50
CA TRP A 119 -5.32 20.13 25.81
C TRP A 119 -3.97 19.62 25.27
N ASP A 120 -3.42 20.26 24.23
CA ASP A 120 -2.11 19.96 23.64
C ASP A 120 -1.21 21.22 23.61
N ASN A 121 -1.30 22.06 24.65
CA ASN A 121 -0.44 23.25 24.85
C ASN A 121 -0.48 24.25 23.68
N GLY A 122 -1.67 24.48 23.11
CA GLY A 122 -1.87 25.37 21.96
C GLY A 122 -1.63 24.72 20.59
N ASN A 123 -1.13 23.47 20.54
CA ASN A 123 -0.98 22.73 19.29
C ASN A 123 -2.34 22.24 18.77
N ALA A 124 -2.82 22.82 17.68
CA ALA A 124 -4.09 22.45 17.06
C ALA A 124 -3.96 21.39 15.95
N THR A 125 -2.76 20.84 15.67
CA THR A 125 -2.57 19.83 14.59
C THR A 125 -3.40 18.56 14.74
N ARG A 126 -3.96 18.31 15.94
CA ARG A 126 -4.87 17.19 16.23
C ARG A 126 -6.31 17.60 16.54
N ASN A 127 -6.70 18.86 16.34
CA ASN A 127 -8.08 19.31 16.56
C ASN A 127 -9.03 18.91 15.41
N PHE A 128 -9.29 17.61 15.31
CA PHE A 128 -10.10 16.96 14.28
C PHE A 128 -11.58 16.77 14.67
N TRP A 129 -12.37 16.26 13.72
CA TRP A 129 -13.66 15.57 13.93
C TRP A 129 -14.70 16.34 14.75
N ARG A 130 -15.02 17.58 14.35
CA ARG A 130 -16.07 18.41 14.98
C ARG A 130 -16.70 19.36 13.96
N THR A 131 -17.96 19.74 14.12
CA THR A 131 -18.66 20.56 13.10
C THR A 131 -19.46 21.68 13.72
N ILE A 132 -19.47 22.88 13.12
CA ILE A 132 -20.33 23.99 13.53
C ILE A 132 -21.19 24.42 12.34
N GLU A 133 -22.52 24.40 12.49
CA GLU A 133 -23.44 24.57 11.37
C GLU A 133 -24.67 25.46 11.67
N ASN A 134 -25.05 26.30 10.70
CA ASN A 134 -26.38 26.92 10.56
C ASN A 134 -26.84 27.77 11.77
N LEU A 135 -25.97 28.63 12.28
CA LEU A 135 -26.23 29.49 13.45
C LEU A 135 -25.45 30.80 13.42
N THR A 136 -25.85 31.75 14.27
CA THR A 136 -25.15 33.00 14.53
C THR A 136 -24.34 32.90 15.81
N ILE A 137 -23.06 33.31 15.77
CA ILE A 137 -22.21 33.48 16.95
C ILE A 137 -22.04 34.99 17.20
N ASN A 138 -22.38 35.43 18.40
CA ASN A 138 -22.20 36.79 18.91
C ASN A 138 -21.19 36.74 20.07
N PRO A 139 -19.87 36.80 19.77
CA PRO A 139 -18.80 36.55 20.74
C PRO A 139 -18.61 37.76 21.69
N SER A 140 -18.67 37.53 23.01
CA SER A 140 -18.66 38.58 24.03
C SER A 140 -17.33 39.34 24.17
N ASN A 141 -16.26 38.78 23.62
CA ASN A 141 -14.92 39.38 23.48
C ASN A 141 -14.69 40.01 22.08
N GLY A 142 -15.71 40.03 21.22
CA GLY A 142 -15.65 40.52 19.84
C GLY A 142 -15.05 39.56 18.80
N LYS A 143 -14.67 38.32 19.17
CA LYS A 143 -14.16 37.34 18.20
C LYS A 143 -14.24 35.88 18.64
N THR A 144 -14.55 35.01 17.67
CA THR A 144 -14.61 33.56 17.83
C THR A 144 -13.23 32.94 17.62
N GLN A 145 -12.86 31.98 18.45
CA GLN A 145 -11.67 31.15 18.24
C GLN A 145 -12.07 29.81 17.61
N PHE A 146 -11.38 29.40 16.54
CA PHE A 146 -11.61 28.14 15.84
C PHE A 146 -10.26 27.50 15.45
N ALA A 147 -9.48 27.15 16.47
CA ALA A 147 -8.18 26.49 16.34
C ALA A 147 -8.36 25.02 15.93
N VAL A 148 -8.39 24.74 14.64
CA VAL A 148 -8.73 23.41 14.09
C VAL A 148 -7.72 22.90 13.07
N SER A 149 -7.78 21.60 12.77
CA SER A 149 -7.13 20.99 11.61
C SER A 149 -8.16 20.30 10.70
N GLN A 150 -7.84 19.14 10.10
CA GLN A 150 -8.68 18.44 9.13
C GLN A 150 -10.02 17.93 9.73
N ALA A 151 -11.02 17.73 8.88
CA ALA A 151 -12.40 17.34 9.24
C ALA A 151 -13.04 18.18 10.37
N ALA A 152 -12.81 19.49 10.31
CA ALA A 152 -13.44 20.48 11.18
C ALA A 152 -14.24 21.56 10.41
N PRO A 153 -15.27 21.18 9.62
CA PRO A 153 -16.02 22.14 8.81
C PRO A 153 -16.84 23.14 9.65
N MET A 154 -16.75 24.41 9.25
CA MET A 154 -17.70 25.46 9.63
C MET A 154 -18.56 25.83 8.41
N ARG A 155 -19.88 25.75 8.57
CA ARG A 155 -20.86 25.95 7.47
C ARG A 155 -22.04 26.79 7.90
N ARG A 156 -22.54 27.69 7.05
CA ARG A 156 -23.75 28.48 7.37
C ARG A 156 -23.62 29.20 8.72
N VAL A 157 -22.49 29.84 8.99
CA VAL A 157 -22.28 30.58 10.24
C VAL A 157 -22.29 32.08 9.99
N HIS A 158 -22.98 32.84 10.85
CA HIS A 158 -22.79 34.29 10.96
C HIS A 158 -21.97 34.61 12.20
N ILE A 159 -20.71 35.02 12.06
CA ILE A 159 -19.88 35.49 13.17
C ILE A 159 -19.97 37.01 13.24
N LYS A 160 -20.62 37.52 14.29
CA LYS A 160 -20.78 38.95 14.57
C LYS A 160 -19.53 39.50 15.28
N GLY A 161 -18.37 39.34 14.64
CA GLY A 161 -17.05 39.61 15.20
C GLY A 161 -15.93 39.07 14.32
N GLY A 162 -14.70 39.07 14.83
CA GLY A 162 -13.55 38.44 14.16
C GLY A 162 -13.51 36.91 14.32
N LEU A 163 -12.60 36.27 13.58
CA LEU A 163 -12.38 34.82 13.60
C LEU A 163 -10.87 34.50 13.67
N ASP A 164 -10.40 34.06 14.83
CA ASP A 164 -9.03 33.58 15.03
C ASP A 164 -8.98 32.06 14.76
N LEU A 165 -8.24 31.61 13.74
CA LEU A 165 -8.22 30.19 13.32
C LEU A 165 -7.17 29.32 14.03
N PHE A 166 -6.61 29.79 15.14
CA PHE A 166 -5.45 29.22 15.81
C PHE A 166 -5.52 29.48 17.32
N ASP A 167 -4.59 28.91 18.09
CA ASP A 167 -4.48 29.15 19.52
C ASP A 167 -3.13 29.72 19.94
N PHE A 168 -3.15 30.52 21.00
CA PHE A 168 -1.98 31.08 21.64
C PHE A 168 -1.62 30.25 22.87
N ASP A 169 -0.33 29.96 23.03
CA ASP A 169 0.25 29.54 24.31
C ASP A 169 1.66 30.09 24.48
N SER A 170 2.03 30.25 25.74
CA SER A 170 3.37 30.55 26.26
C SER A 170 4.51 29.76 25.59
N ASN A 171 4.26 28.53 25.13
CA ASN A 171 5.25 27.70 24.44
C ASN A 171 5.52 28.09 22.98
N TRP A 172 4.54 28.67 22.28
CA TRP A 172 4.58 28.81 20.80
C TRP A 172 4.40 30.22 20.26
N ASN A 173 3.92 31.16 21.08
CA ASN A 173 3.31 32.42 20.65
C ASN A 173 2.03 32.14 19.84
N ALA A 174 2.13 31.64 18.59
CA ALA A 174 1.01 31.09 17.81
C ALA A 174 1.25 29.59 17.56
N GLY A 175 0.42 28.73 18.14
CA GLY A 175 0.56 27.26 18.05
C GLY A 175 0.28 26.71 16.66
N TRP A 176 0.87 25.56 16.32
CA TRP A 176 0.71 24.95 14.99
C TRP A 176 -0.74 24.53 14.71
N ALA A 177 -1.19 24.66 13.47
CA ALA A 177 -2.52 24.26 13.02
C ALA A 177 -2.52 23.88 11.53
N SER A 178 -3.29 22.86 11.15
CA SER A 178 -3.34 22.30 9.78
C SER A 178 -4.79 22.23 9.27
N GLY A 179 -5.49 23.37 9.34
CA GLY A 179 -6.85 23.54 8.85
C GLY A 179 -6.96 23.47 7.32
N GLY A 180 -8.13 23.71 6.75
CA GLY A 180 -9.41 23.93 7.40
C GLY A 180 -10.45 24.36 6.37
N PHE A 181 -11.71 24.42 6.78
CA PHE A 181 -12.84 24.56 5.86
C PHE A 181 -13.90 25.53 6.39
N LEU A 182 -14.15 26.60 5.62
CA LEU A 182 -15.23 27.56 5.87
C LEU A 182 -16.08 27.71 4.61
N ALA A 183 -17.37 27.39 4.68
CA ALA A 183 -18.27 27.55 3.52
C ALA A 183 -19.60 28.24 3.88
N ASP A 184 -20.19 28.91 2.89
CA ASP A 184 -21.55 29.47 2.97
C ASP A 184 -21.74 30.36 4.21
N SER A 185 -20.74 31.17 4.58
CA SER A 185 -20.65 31.83 5.90
C SER A 185 -20.27 33.32 5.82
N ILE A 186 -20.59 34.09 6.86
CA ILE A 186 -20.30 35.53 6.96
C ILE A 186 -19.58 35.81 8.28
N VAL A 187 -18.48 36.57 8.21
CA VAL A 187 -17.70 37.06 9.36
C VAL A 187 -17.68 38.59 9.33
N ASP A 188 -18.33 39.25 10.27
CA ASP A 188 -18.44 40.72 10.28
C ASP A 188 -17.10 41.42 10.55
N GLY A 189 -16.11 40.70 11.09
CA GLY A 189 -14.76 41.18 11.36
C GLY A 189 -13.67 40.59 10.46
N ALA A 190 -12.43 40.68 10.94
CA ALA A 190 -11.27 40.09 10.28
C ALA A 190 -11.14 38.59 10.57
N VAL A 191 -10.71 37.82 9.57
CA VAL A 191 -10.22 36.45 9.76
C VAL A 191 -8.69 36.48 9.95
N LEU A 192 -8.20 35.83 11.00
CA LEU A 192 -6.78 35.77 11.38
C LEU A 192 -6.30 34.30 11.40
N PRO A 193 -5.65 33.83 10.31
CA PRO A 193 -5.06 32.49 10.26
C PRO A 193 -3.81 32.33 11.14
N ALA A 194 -2.99 33.38 11.24
CA ALA A 194 -1.69 33.41 11.89
C ALA A 194 -0.78 32.23 11.49
N SER A 195 -0.73 31.18 12.31
CA SER A 195 0.09 29.97 12.16
C SER A 195 -0.56 28.85 11.34
N GLN A 196 -1.82 28.98 10.93
CA GLN A 196 -2.51 28.01 10.06
C GLN A 196 -1.74 27.78 8.76
N GLN A 197 -1.32 26.54 8.53
CA GLN A 197 -0.50 26.14 7.39
C GLN A 197 -1.20 26.40 6.04
N GLN A 198 -2.46 25.98 5.95
CA GLN A 198 -3.30 26.14 4.78
C GLN A 198 -4.77 26.36 5.18
N TRP A 199 -5.61 26.81 4.24
CA TRP A 199 -7.05 26.95 4.45
C TRP A 199 -7.82 26.92 3.14
N PHE A 200 -9.04 26.38 3.17
CA PHE A 200 -10.02 26.49 2.11
C PHE A 200 -11.25 27.27 2.55
N SER A 201 -11.65 28.26 1.76
CA SER A 201 -12.98 28.86 1.85
C SER A 201 -13.71 28.83 0.51
N ARG A 202 -15.04 28.84 0.58
CA ARG A 202 -15.90 29.08 -0.57
C ARG A 202 -17.24 29.72 -0.21
N ASN A 203 -17.86 30.42 -1.15
CA ASN A 203 -19.18 31.06 -0.98
C ASN A 203 -19.31 31.85 0.35
N SER A 204 -18.25 32.52 0.79
CA SER A 204 -18.21 33.18 2.10
C SER A 204 -17.87 34.67 2.00
N GLN A 205 -17.93 35.37 3.14
CA GLN A 205 -17.71 36.81 3.26
C GLN A 205 -16.99 37.14 4.57
N TRP A 206 -16.05 38.09 4.53
CA TRP A 206 -15.39 38.66 5.72
C TRP A 206 -15.10 40.15 5.53
N ALA A 207 -14.79 40.89 6.60
CA ALA A 207 -14.37 42.29 6.49
C ALA A 207 -12.90 42.44 6.07
N SER A 208 -12.03 41.50 6.43
CA SER A 208 -10.65 41.37 5.92
C SER A 208 -10.06 40.00 6.23
N TRP A 209 -8.96 39.65 5.55
CA TRP A 209 -8.19 38.43 5.78
C TRP A 209 -6.72 38.78 6.05
N ALA A 210 -6.16 38.31 7.17
CA ALA A 210 -4.93 38.88 7.72
C ALA A 210 -3.62 38.40 7.06
N ASN A 211 -3.46 37.09 6.83
CA ASN A 211 -2.20 36.51 6.31
C ASN A 211 -2.41 35.14 5.62
N GLY A 212 -1.38 34.66 4.93
CA GLY A 212 -1.27 33.26 4.48
C GLY A 212 0.07 32.66 4.91
N VAL A 213 0.18 31.33 4.91
CA VAL A 213 1.40 30.60 5.30
C VAL A 213 1.93 29.75 4.14
N TRP A 214 1.22 28.70 3.71
CA TRP A 214 1.65 27.88 2.57
C TRP A 214 0.64 27.77 1.42
N ASN A 215 -0.66 27.68 1.70
CA ASN A 215 -1.71 27.55 0.67
C ASN A 215 -3.08 28.04 1.19
N MET A 216 -3.48 29.27 0.87
CA MET A 216 -4.82 29.77 1.19
C MET A 216 -5.65 29.90 -0.10
N VAL A 217 -6.79 29.20 -0.15
CA VAL A 217 -7.60 29.06 -1.37
C VAL A 217 -9.03 29.56 -1.10
N PHE A 218 -9.50 30.41 -1.99
CA PHE A 218 -10.77 31.14 -1.90
C PHE A 218 -11.57 30.94 -3.18
N VAL A 219 -12.84 30.53 -3.11
CA VAL A 219 -13.63 30.12 -4.29
C VAL A 219 -15.07 30.64 -4.20
N GLY A 220 -15.41 31.62 -5.04
CA GLY A 220 -16.70 32.31 -4.89
C GLY A 220 -16.82 33.08 -3.56
N ASP A 221 -15.71 33.39 -2.89
CA ASP A 221 -15.73 34.26 -1.73
C ASP A 221 -15.82 35.73 -2.14
N THR A 222 -16.20 36.57 -1.19
CA THR A 222 -16.26 38.03 -1.34
C THR A 222 -15.24 38.70 -0.43
N ASN A 223 -14.68 39.83 -0.87
CA ASN A 223 -13.65 40.58 -0.14
C ASN A 223 -12.36 39.76 0.16
N THR A 224 -11.98 38.88 -0.78
CA THR A 224 -10.75 38.08 -0.74
C THR A 224 -9.49 38.95 -0.62
N PRO A 225 -8.42 38.47 0.05
CA PRO A 225 -7.20 39.25 0.20
C PRO A 225 -6.52 39.55 -1.14
N ALA A 226 -5.79 40.68 -1.19
CA ALA A 226 -5.00 41.08 -2.35
C ALA A 226 -3.60 40.43 -2.34
N GLY A 227 -3.00 40.33 -3.53
CA GLY A 227 -1.77 39.57 -3.77
C GLY A 227 -2.05 38.28 -4.55
N VAL A 228 -0.99 37.62 -5.03
CA VAL A 228 -1.08 36.37 -5.79
C VAL A 228 0.07 35.43 -5.40
N PHE A 229 -0.18 34.13 -5.48
CA PHE A 229 0.80 33.07 -5.28
C PHE A 229 2.07 33.27 -6.16
N PRO A 230 3.29 33.00 -5.64
CA PRO A 230 3.61 32.19 -4.46
C PRO A 230 3.65 32.94 -3.13
N ASP A 231 3.77 34.27 -3.15
CA ASP A 231 3.90 35.11 -1.95
C ASP A 231 3.18 36.47 -2.15
N PRO A 232 2.09 36.75 -1.40
CA PRO A 232 1.43 35.86 -0.45
C PRO A 232 0.81 34.63 -1.13
N PRO A 233 0.70 33.48 -0.44
CA PRO A 233 0.28 32.20 -1.01
C PRO A 233 -1.25 32.12 -1.21
N TYR A 234 -1.80 33.04 -2.00
CA TYR A 234 -3.24 33.21 -2.21
C TYR A 234 -3.68 32.70 -3.59
N THR A 235 -4.68 31.83 -3.58
CA THR A 235 -5.39 31.33 -4.76
C THR A 235 -6.82 31.83 -4.71
N VAL A 236 -7.23 32.66 -5.68
CA VAL A 236 -8.59 33.21 -5.75
C VAL A 236 -9.27 32.76 -7.04
N VAL A 237 -10.38 32.05 -6.92
CA VAL A 237 -11.29 31.72 -8.02
C VAL A 237 -12.58 32.53 -7.82
N PRO A 238 -12.94 33.47 -8.72
CA PRO A 238 -14.00 34.45 -8.44
C PRO A 238 -15.41 33.89 -8.17
N GLN A 239 -15.70 32.66 -8.60
CA GLN A 239 -17.02 32.03 -8.49
C GLN A 239 -16.89 30.52 -8.26
N THR A 240 -17.79 29.92 -7.47
CA THR A 240 -17.89 28.45 -7.32
C THR A 240 -18.65 27.88 -8.52
N PRO A 241 -18.04 27.11 -9.44
CA PRO A 241 -18.66 26.85 -10.75
C PRO A 241 -19.92 25.99 -10.70
N VAL A 242 -19.96 24.99 -9.81
CA VAL A 242 -21.14 24.14 -9.56
C VAL A 242 -21.19 23.74 -8.10
N ILE A 243 -22.31 24.01 -7.43
CA ILE A 243 -22.47 23.71 -6.01
C ILE A 243 -23.94 23.49 -5.65
N ARG A 244 -24.17 22.68 -4.63
CA ARG A 244 -25.41 22.59 -3.88
C ARG A 244 -24.98 22.61 -2.43
N GLU A 245 -25.48 23.52 -1.61
CA GLU A 245 -25.08 23.55 -0.21
C GLU A 245 -25.55 22.30 0.55
N LYS A 246 -24.81 21.91 1.60
CA LYS A 246 -25.04 20.66 2.32
C LYS A 246 -26.47 20.60 2.89
N PRO A 247 -27.18 19.45 2.81
CA PRO A 247 -28.43 19.27 3.53
C PRO A 247 -28.26 19.42 5.05
N TYR A 248 -29.25 20.03 5.71
CA TYR A 248 -29.24 20.26 7.17
C TYR A 248 -30.62 20.00 7.78
N LEU A 249 -30.62 19.58 9.05
CA LEU A 249 -31.83 19.38 9.84
C LEU A 249 -32.31 20.73 10.39
N TYR A 250 -33.60 21.02 10.29
CA TYR A 250 -34.21 22.22 10.88
C TYR A 250 -35.61 21.92 11.45
N VAL A 251 -36.14 22.86 12.23
CA VAL A 251 -37.51 22.86 12.77
C VAL A 251 -38.29 24.00 12.14
N ASP A 252 -39.46 23.71 11.59
CA ASP A 252 -40.32 24.73 10.99
C ASP A 252 -41.21 25.46 12.01
N ASN A 253 -41.95 26.47 11.54
CA ASN A 253 -42.85 27.29 12.36
C ASN A 253 -44.05 26.50 12.96
N ALA A 254 -44.28 25.24 12.53
CA ALA A 254 -45.26 24.32 13.11
C ALA A 254 -44.60 23.29 14.05
N GLY A 255 -43.33 23.49 14.41
CA GLY A 255 -42.56 22.61 15.28
C GLY A 255 -42.14 21.28 14.63
N GLN A 256 -42.30 21.11 13.32
CA GLN A 256 -41.99 19.86 12.65
C GLN A 256 -40.52 19.82 12.23
N TYR A 257 -39.88 18.67 12.45
CA TYR A 257 -38.54 18.42 11.95
C TYR A 257 -38.56 18.13 10.45
N ASN A 258 -37.67 18.79 9.73
CA ASN A 258 -37.48 18.67 8.29
C ASN A 258 -35.98 18.64 7.98
N VAL A 259 -35.58 17.97 6.91
CA VAL A 259 -34.25 18.16 6.32
C VAL A 259 -34.40 19.11 5.13
N PHE A 260 -33.73 20.26 5.18
CA PHE A 260 -33.66 21.16 4.03
C PHE A 260 -32.61 20.67 3.05
N VAL A 261 -32.97 20.63 1.77
CA VAL A 261 -32.08 20.28 0.66
C VAL A 261 -31.95 21.51 -0.24
N PRO A 262 -30.82 22.23 -0.17
CA PRO A 262 -30.54 23.35 -1.06
C PRO A 262 -30.64 22.98 -2.55
N ALA A 263 -30.97 23.98 -3.37
CA ALA A 263 -31.00 23.87 -4.82
C ALA A 263 -29.59 23.67 -5.39
N LEU A 264 -29.53 23.10 -6.61
CA LEU A 264 -28.29 23.15 -7.41
C LEU A 264 -28.12 24.59 -7.93
N GLN A 265 -26.91 25.12 -7.79
CA GLN A 265 -26.51 26.44 -8.25
C GLN A 265 -25.19 26.36 -9.03
N THR A 266 -24.90 27.38 -9.84
CA THR A 266 -23.69 27.45 -10.66
C THR A 266 -23.14 28.86 -10.68
N ASN A 267 -21.81 28.99 -10.71
CA ASN A 267 -21.08 30.26 -10.70
C ASN A 267 -21.48 31.19 -9.53
N THR A 268 -21.63 30.62 -8.32
CA THR A 268 -22.07 31.37 -7.13
C THR A 268 -20.95 32.22 -6.55
N GLN A 269 -21.31 33.31 -5.87
CA GLN A 269 -20.39 34.11 -5.06
C GLN A 269 -21.09 34.62 -3.79
N GLY A 270 -20.40 34.60 -2.65
CA GLY A 270 -20.95 34.93 -1.33
C GLY A 270 -21.90 33.87 -0.77
N ALA A 271 -22.36 34.09 0.46
CA ALA A 271 -23.21 33.12 1.16
C ALA A 271 -24.62 33.04 0.57
N SER A 272 -25.12 31.82 0.41
CA SER A 272 -26.40 31.45 -0.22
C SER A 272 -27.64 31.95 0.54
N TRP A 273 -27.46 32.51 1.74
CA TRP A 273 -28.48 33.10 2.59
C TRP A 273 -28.30 34.61 2.83
N ALA A 274 -27.25 35.24 2.25
CA ALA A 274 -26.93 36.64 2.50
C ALA A 274 -27.99 37.63 1.98
N ASN A 275 -28.76 37.23 0.95
CA ASN A 275 -29.74 38.09 0.25
C ASN A 275 -31.18 37.56 0.36
N GLY A 276 -31.47 36.74 1.38
CA GLY A 276 -32.77 36.08 1.57
C GLY A 276 -32.60 34.57 1.85
N PRO A 277 -33.70 33.82 2.04
CA PRO A 277 -33.61 32.40 2.36
C PRO A 277 -32.99 31.60 1.21
N THR A 278 -32.10 30.66 1.56
CA THR A 278 -31.43 29.78 0.59
C THR A 278 -32.45 29.01 -0.26
N PRO A 279 -32.41 29.08 -1.60
CA PRO A 279 -33.29 28.29 -2.46
C PRO A 279 -33.10 26.78 -2.24
N GLY A 280 -34.19 26.03 -2.16
CA GLY A 280 -34.18 24.58 -1.91
C GLY A 280 -35.56 24.04 -1.58
N THR A 281 -35.62 22.78 -1.13
CA THR A 281 -36.85 22.10 -0.72
C THR A 281 -36.71 21.46 0.66
N ALA A 282 -37.79 21.47 1.44
CA ALA A 282 -37.86 20.76 2.72
C ALA A 282 -38.40 19.34 2.51
N ILE A 283 -37.78 18.37 3.19
CA ILE A 283 -38.23 16.98 3.23
C ILE A 283 -38.62 16.65 4.69
N PRO A 284 -39.89 16.32 4.98
CA PRO A 284 -40.33 15.99 6.34
C PRO A 284 -39.58 14.80 6.94
N ILE A 285 -39.27 14.86 8.24
CA ILE A 285 -38.52 13.80 8.93
C ILE A 285 -39.19 12.42 8.83
N SER A 286 -40.51 12.36 8.64
CA SER A 286 -41.28 11.12 8.43
C SER A 286 -40.95 10.38 7.12
N GLN A 287 -40.24 11.02 6.17
CA GLN A 287 -39.71 10.38 4.96
C GLN A 287 -38.31 9.78 5.17
N PHE A 288 -37.68 9.99 6.33
CA PHE A 288 -36.42 9.39 6.71
C PHE A 288 -36.64 8.13 7.56
N TYR A 289 -35.72 7.16 7.44
CA TYR A 289 -35.47 6.17 8.47
C TYR A 289 -34.39 6.72 9.40
N ILE A 290 -34.74 6.83 10.68
CA ILE A 290 -33.85 7.32 11.74
C ILE A 290 -33.06 6.12 12.27
N ALA A 291 -31.85 5.94 11.74
CA ALA A 291 -30.93 4.92 12.22
C ALA A 291 -30.36 5.36 13.57
N GLN A 292 -30.38 4.45 14.55
CA GLN A 292 -29.74 4.60 15.87
C GLN A 292 -28.78 3.41 16.09
N PRO A 293 -27.63 3.59 16.75
CA PRO A 293 -26.53 2.61 16.72
C PRO A 293 -26.86 1.26 17.36
N ASN A 294 -27.80 1.21 18.31
CA ASN A 294 -28.16 0.01 19.04
C ASN A 294 -29.31 -0.79 18.40
N THR A 295 -29.94 -0.28 17.33
CA THR A 295 -31.18 -0.85 16.75
C THR A 295 -31.20 -0.90 15.22
N ALA A 296 -30.43 -0.04 14.55
CA ALA A 296 -30.26 -0.11 13.10
C ALA A 296 -29.28 -1.21 12.71
N THR A 297 -29.59 -1.92 11.62
CA THR A 297 -28.74 -2.93 10.99
C THR A 297 -28.61 -2.62 9.50
N SER A 298 -27.58 -3.11 8.82
CA SER A 298 -27.49 -2.98 7.35
C SER A 298 -28.74 -3.50 6.64
N ALA A 299 -29.36 -4.58 7.17
CA ALA A 299 -30.61 -5.13 6.68
C ALA A 299 -31.80 -4.18 6.85
N SER A 300 -31.99 -3.55 8.03
CA SER A 300 -33.09 -2.60 8.24
C SER A 300 -32.90 -1.28 7.48
N ILE A 301 -31.65 -0.82 7.36
CA ILE A 301 -31.27 0.34 6.54
C ILE A 301 -31.59 0.08 5.06
N ASN A 302 -31.16 -1.06 4.51
CA ASN A 302 -31.43 -1.43 3.12
C ASN A 302 -32.92 -1.68 2.86
N ALA A 303 -33.65 -2.25 3.82
CA ALA A 303 -35.11 -2.41 3.72
C ALA A 303 -35.84 -1.06 3.68
N ALA A 304 -35.36 -0.05 4.41
CA ALA A 304 -35.91 1.30 4.36
C ALA A 304 -35.57 2.02 3.05
N LEU A 305 -34.33 1.93 2.57
CA LEU A 305 -33.92 2.44 1.25
C LEU A 305 -34.77 1.81 0.13
N GLY A 306 -35.03 0.50 0.19
CA GLY A 306 -35.91 -0.21 -0.75
C GLY A 306 -37.39 0.22 -0.70
N GLN A 307 -37.83 0.85 0.39
CA GLN A 307 -39.15 1.48 0.51
C GLN A 307 -39.15 2.96 0.06
N GLY A 308 -38.04 3.46 -0.50
CA GLY A 308 -37.90 4.85 -0.93
C GLY A 308 -37.68 5.84 0.22
N LYS A 309 -37.33 5.37 1.44
CA LYS A 309 -36.95 6.26 2.55
C LYS A 309 -35.56 6.86 2.32
N HIS A 310 -35.38 8.07 2.82
CA HIS A 310 -34.06 8.66 3.06
C HIS A 310 -33.46 8.14 4.38
N LEU A 311 -32.19 8.43 4.66
CA LEU A 311 -31.52 8.00 5.89
C LEU A 311 -31.05 9.19 6.73
N LEU A 312 -31.30 9.12 8.04
CA LEU A 312 -30.65 9.98 9.03
C LEU A 312 -29.97 9.09 10.07
N PHE A 313 -28.66 9.22 10.22
CA PHE A 313 -27.86 8.51 11.23
C PHE A 313 -27.68 9.40 12.46
N THR A 314 -28.14 8.95 13.62
CA THR A 314 -27.94 9.66 14.88
C THR A 314 -26.57 9.33 15.49
N PRO A 315 -26.04 10.10 16.46
CA PRO A 315 -24.65 10.01 16.86
C PRO A 315 -24.31 8.64 17.46
N GLY A 316 -23.37 7.92 16.86
CA GLY A 316 -22.94 6.61 17.32
C GLY A 316 -21.99 5.90 16.36
N ILE A 317 -21.58 4.68 16.72
CA ILE A 317 -20.83 3.77 15.86
C ILE A 317 -21.78 2.67 15.38
N TYR A 318 -21.75 2.38 14.08
CA TYR A 318 -22.61 1.43 13.39
C TYR A 318 -21.76 0.34 12.75
N HIS A 319 -21.88 -0.88 13.28
CA HIS A 319 -21.25 -2.07 12.72
C HIS A 319 -22.11 -2.65 11.58
N LEU A 320 -21.52 -2.82 10.41
CA LEU A 320 -22.20 -3.17 9.18
C LEU A 320 -21.75 -4.56 8.71
N SER A 321 -22.64 -5.54 8.91
CA SER A 321 -22.45 -6.91 8.44
C SER A 321 -22.63 -7.09 6.92
N SER A 322 -23.15 -6.06 6.23
CA SER A 322 -23.24 -5.98 4.77
C SER A 322 -23.35 -4.53 4.28
N THR A 323 -23.02 -4.31 3.00
CA THR A 323 -23.04 -2.97 2.36
C THR A 323 -24.42 -2.31 2.37
N ILE A 324 -24.46 -1.01 2.67
CA ILE A 324 -25.63 -0.15 2.48
C ILE A 324 -25.77 0.23 0.99
N GLN A 325 -26.90 -0.07 0.35
CA GLN A 325 -27.09 0.07 -1.11
C GLN A 325 -28.04 1.19 -1.50
N ILE A 326 -27.49 2.33 -1.93
CA ILE A 326 -28.27 3.49 -2.38
C ILE A 326 -28.59 3.34 -3.88
N ASN A 327 -29.71 2.66 -4.16
CA ASN A 327 -30.16 2.37 -5.53
C ASN A 327 -31.18 3.40 -6.08
N ASN A 328 -31.72 4.29 -5.23
CA ASN A 328 -32.75 5.25 -5.60
C ASN A 328 -32.17 6.65 -5.86
N PRO A 329 -32.53 7.32 -6.98
CA PRO A 329 -32.11 8.70 -7.24
C PRO A 329 -32.67 9.66 -6.19
N ASN A 330 -32.02 10.81 -6.04
CA ASN A 330 -32.33 11.87 -5.07
C ASN A 330 -32.25 11.47 -3.58
N THR A 331 -31.81 10.25 -3.24
CA THR A 331 -31.69 9.80 -1.85
C THR A 331 -30.79 10.72 -1.02
N VAL A 332 -31.30 11.23 0.10
CA VAL A 332 -30.50 11.92 1.11
C VAL A 332 -30.06 10.93 2.19
N VAL A 333 -28.79 11.01 2.56
CA VAL A 333 -28.17 10.32 3.69
C VAL A 333 -27.44 11.36 4.53
N LEU A 334 -27.95 11.64 5.73
CA LEU A 334 -27.44 12.69 6.62
C LEU A 334 -26.99 12.08 7.96
N GLY A 335 -25.73 12.31 8.34
CA GLY A 335 -25.26 12.08 9.70
C GLY A 335 -25.45 13.32 10.58
N ILE A 336 -25.80 13.10 11.85
CA ILE A 336 -25.71 14.13 12.90
C ILE A 336 -24.83 13.63 14.06
N GLY A 337 -23.92 14.47 14.55
CA GLY A 337 -22.93 14.12 15.57
C GLY A 337 -21.83 13.15 15.11
N LEU A 338 -21.38 13.29 13.84
CA LEU A 338 -20.30 12.50 13.23
C LEU A 338 -20.45 10.97 13.38
N PRO A 339 -21.61 10.38 13.02
CA PRO A 339 -21.83 8.95 13.13
C PRO A 339 -20.83 8.16 12.27
N THR A 340 -20.36 7.05 12.81
CA THR A 340 -19.26 6.27 12.24
C THR A 340 -19.74 4.92 11.72
N LEU A 341 -19.46 4.62 10.46
CA LEU A 341 -19.84 3.37 9.79
C LEU A 341 -18.59 2.47 9.68
N ILE A 342 -18.67 1.26 10.24
CA ILE A 342 -17.60 0.26 10.21
C ILE A 342 -18.08 -0.98 9.45
N PRO A 343 -17.44 -1.36 8.32
CA PRO A 343 -17.76 -2.61 7.62
C PRO A 343 -17.02 -3.79 8.26
N ASP A 344 -17.76 -4.75 8.82
CA ASP A 344 -17.15 -5.89 9.54
C ASP A 344 -16.60 -6.97 8.61
N ASN A 345 -17.26 -7.20 7.48
CA ASN A 345 -17.14 -8.43 6.68
C ASN A 345 -16.36 -8.28 5.37
N GLY A 346 -15.44 -7.30 5.27
CA GLY A 346 -14.61 -7.08 4.06
C GLY A 346 -15.39 -6.56 2.83
N GLN A 347 -16.66 -6.22 2.98
CA GLN A 347 -17.46 -5.53 1.97
C GLN A 347 -17.35 -4.00 2.14
N ALA A 348 -17.74 -3.23 1.13
CA ALA A 348 -17.88 -1.79 1.30
C ALA A 348 -18.92 -1.45 2.38
N ALA A 349 -18.72 -0.37 3.13
CA ALA A 349 -19.72 0.11 4.08
C ALA A 349 -20.97 0.62 3.34
N MET A 350 -20.76 1.28 2.20
CA MET A 350 -21.83 1.87 1.40
C MET A 350 -21.49 1.83 -0.10
N SER A 351 -22.52 1.66 -0.94
CA SER A 351 -22.42 1.80 -2.38
C SER A 351 -23.60 2.61 -2.94
N VAL A 352 -23.37 3.28 -4.06
CA VAL A 352 -24.38 4.06 -4.80
C VAL A 352 -24.48 3.52 -6.22
N ALA A 353 -25.69 3.39 -6.76
CA ALA A 353 -25.90 3.07 -8.17
C ALA A 353 -25.53 4.27 -9.09
N ASP A 354 -25.50 4.07 -10.41
CA ASP A 354 -25.28 5.15 -11.40
C ASP A 354 -26.56 6.00 -11.55
N VAL A 355 -26.93 6.73 -10.50
CA VAL A 355 -28.23 7.42 -10.35
C VAL A 355 -28.08 8.88 -9.92
N ASP A 356 -28.99 9.72 -10.42
CA ASP A 356 -29.00 11.16 -10.18
C ASP A 356 -29.13 11.54 -8.70
N GLY A 357 -28.39 12.58 -8.33
CA GLY A 357 -28.78 13.47 -7.24
C GLY A 357 -28.73 12.89 -5.84
N VAL A 358 -28.00 11.82 -5.57
CA VAL A 358 -27.81 11.34 -4.19
C VAL A 358 -27.04 12.39 -3.38
N LYS A 359 -27.32 12.53 -2.08
CA LYS A 359 -26.56 13.41 -1.17
C LYS A 359 -26.11 12.60 0.04
N ILE A 360 -24.81 12.48 0.27
CA ILE A 360 -24.24 11.82 1.45
C ILE A 360 -23.48 12.87 2.26
N ALA A 361 -23.87 13.07 3.52
CA ALA A 361 -23.42 14.22 4.32
C ALA A 361 -23.06 13.83 5.76
N GLY A 362 -21.89 14.29 6.25
CA GLY A 362 -21.54 14.28 7.67
C GLY A 362 -21.32 12.88 8.27
N LEU A 363 -20.69 11.95 7.52
CA LEU A 363 -20.40 10.59 7.96
C LEU A 363 -18.89 10.38 8.17
N VAL A 364 -18.54 9.52 9.13
CA VAL A 364 -17.20 8.94 9.23
C VAL A 364 -17.25 7.49 8.71
N PHE A 365 -16.49 7.19 7.67
CA PHE A 365 -16.26 5.82 7.19
C PHE A 365 -14.95 5.31 7.80
N ASP A 366 -15.03 4.33 8.71
CA ASP A 366 -13.89 3.87 9.50
C ASP A 366 -13.61 2.40 9.17
N ALA A 367 -12.42 2.10 8.68
CA ALA A 367 -12.12 0.79 8.10
C ALA A 367 -12.13 -0.32 9.15
N GLY A 368 -12.88 -1.40 8.88
CA GLY A 368 -12.84 -2.60 9.71
C GLY A 368 -11.52 -3.39 9.56
N PRO A 369 -11.23 -4.34 10.46
CA PRO A 369 -9.99 -5.12 10.47
C PRO A 369 -9.86 -6.06 9.26
N ASN A 370 -10.98 -6.42 8.63
CA ASN A 370 -11.03 -7.17 7.38
C ASN A 370 -10.90 -6.20 6.19
N ASN A 371 -9.95 -6.46 5.30
CA ASN A 371 -9.69 -5.60 4.15
C ASN A 371 -10.91 -5.45 3.24
N THR A 372 -11.25 -4.21 2.88
CA THR A 372 -12.36 -3.86 1.98
C THR A 372 -11.84 -3.40 0.62
N PRO A 373 -12.48 -3.73 -0.52
CA PRO A 373 -12.07 -3.19 -1.82
C PRO A 373 -12.28 -1.67 -1.93
N SER A 374 -13.32 -1.15 -1.27
CA SER A 374 -13.38 0.26 -0.86
C SER A 374 -14.35 0.46 0.30
N LEU A 375 -14.34 1.63 0.97
CA LEU A 375 -15.32 1.94 2.03
C LEU A 375 -16.61 2.54 1.45
N LEU A 376 -16.49 3.45 0.47
CA LEU A 376 -17.58 3.99 -0.34
C LEU A 376 -17.26 3.87 -1.84
N GLU A 377 -18.15 3.23 -2.60
CA GLU A 377 -18.13 3.24 -4.07
C GLU A 377 -19.35 4.00 -4.63
N VAL A 378 -19.11 5.07 -5.40
CA VAL A 378 -20.15 5.92 -6.00
C VAL A 378 -20.27 5.62 -7.49
N GLY A 379 -21.36 4.95 -7.86
CA GLY A 379 -21.55 4.31 -9.17
C GLY A 379 -20.78 2.99 -9.27
N PRO A 380 -21.32 1.95 -9.92
CA PRO A 380 -20.56 0.71 -10.18
C PRO A 380 -19.39 0.96 -11.15
N THR A 381 -18.40 0.06 -11.15
CA THR A 381 -17.32 0.09 -12.16
C THR A 381 -17.91 -0.07 -13.57
N GLY A 382 -17.62 0.85 -14.48
CA GLY A 382 -18.26 0.94 -15.81
C GLY A 382 -19.43 1.94 -15.89
N SER A 383 -19.71 2.68 -14.81
CA SER A 383 -20.57 3.87 -14.82
C SER A 383 -20.23 4.81 -15.99
N SER A 384 -21.27 5.35 -16.62
CA SER A 384 -21.13 6.17 -17.83
C SER A 384 -22.28 7.15 -18.08
N ALA A 385 -23.34 7.14 -17.25
CA ALA A 385 -24.39 8.14 -17.32
C ALA A 385 -23.84 9.55 -16.99
N SER A 386 -24.40 10.60 -17.59
CA SER A 386 -24.06 11.99 -17.26
C SER A 386 -25.09 12.53 -16.28
N HIS A 387 -24.64 12.90 -15.07
CA HIS A 387 -25.48 13.41 -14.00
C HIS A 387 -25.45 14.94 -13.90
N ALA A 388 -24.92 15.64 -14.91
CA ALA A 388 -24.64 17.08 -14.86
C ALA A 388 -25.83 17.98 -14.45
N ALA A 389 -27.08 17.59 -14.77
CA ALA A 389 -28.28 18.33 -14.42
C ALA A 389 -28.71 18.16 -12.95
N ASN A 390 -28.30 17.08 -12.29
CA ASN A 390 -28.59 16.78 -10.90
C ASN A 390 -27.52 15.85 -10.31
N PRO A 391 -26.28 16.33 -10.09
CA PRO A 391 -25.19 15.46 -9.71
C PRO A 391 -25.34 14.95 -8.28
N THR A 392 -24.71 13.81 -8.00
CA THR A 392 -24.54 13.26 -6.67
C THR A 392 -23.48 14.06 -5.90
N PHE A 393 -23.76 14.38 -4.64
CA PHE A 393 -22.90 15.18 -3.77
C PHE A 393 -22.43 14.40 -2.54
N LEU A 394 -21.18 14.66 -2.16
CA LEU A 394 -20.50 14.11 -0.97
C LEU A 394 -20.04 15.28 -0.09
N TYR A 395 -20.47 15.34 1.17
CA TYR A 395 -20.20 16.46 2.07
C TYR A 395 -19.67 16.04 3.43
N ASP A 396 -18.68 16.74 3.97
CA ASP A 396 -18.14 16.54 5.32
C ASP A 396 -17.84 15.05 5.62
N LEU A 397 -17.30 14.34 4.62
CA LEU A 397 -17.01 12.91 4.76
C LEU A 397 -15.58 12.73 5.25
N THR A 398 -15.46 12.09 6.40
CA THR A 398 -14.19 11.57 6.90
C THR A 398 -14.07 10.11 6.48
N PHE A 399 -12.91 9.72 5.98
CA PHE A 399 -12.53 8.32 5.81
C PHE A 399 -11.29 8.05 6.65
N ARG A 400 -11.30 6.97 7.43
CA ARG A 400 -10.22 6.59 8.33
C ARG A 400 -9.78 5.14 8.11
N THR A 401 -8.46 4.94 8.01
CA THR A 401 -7.86 3.60 7.99
C THR A 401 -6.86 3.49 9.15
N GLY A 402 -7.28 2.99 10.31
CA GLY A 402 -6.46 2.88 11.52
C GLY A 402 -6.79 3.92 12.61
N GLY A 403 -5.94 4.04 13.62
CA GLY A 403 -5.97 5.12 14.62
C GLY A 403 -6.91 4.85 15.79
N ALA A 404 -8.22 4.67 15.53
CA ALA A 404 -9.18 4.27 16.56
C ALA A 404 -9.18 2.75 16.80
N THR A 405 -9.13 1.99 15.70
CA THR A 405 -9.04 0.52 15.69
C THR A 405 -8.13 0.09 14.53
N ALA A 406 -7.75 -1.19 14.47
CA ALA A 406 -7.04 -1.71 13.30
C ALA A 406 -7.98 -1.82 12.10
N GLY A 407 -7.67 -1.14 11.01
CA GLY A 407 -8.51 -1.05 9.81
C GLY A 407 -7.74 -1.20 8.51
N LYS A 408 -8.33 -1.80 7.47
CA LYS A 408 -7.69 -2.02 6.15
C LYS A 408 -8.63 -1.80 4.96
N THR A 409 -8.11 -1.23 3.88
CA THR A 409 -8.83 -1.07 2.61
C THR A 409 -7.87 -1.01 1.42
N ASP A 410 -8.32 -1.38 0.22
CA ASP A 410 -7.58 -1.06 -1.01
C ASP A 410 -7.78 0.41 -1.41
N THR A 411 -8.95 1.01 -1.18
CA THR A 411 -9.25 2.40 -1.52
C THR A 411 -10.32 2.98 -0.60
N ASN A 412 -10.09 4.12 0.06
CA ASN A 412 -11.13 4.67 0.95
C ASN A 412 -12.39 5.11 0.18
N LEU A 413 -12.23 5.93 -0.86
CA LEU A 413 -13.32 6.45 -1.70
C LEU A 413 -13.06 6.19 -3.18
N LYS A 414 -14.01 5.53 -3.85
CA LYS A 414 -13.98 5.26 -5.29
C LYS A 414 -15.17 5.90 -5.98
N ILE A 415 -14.93 6.70 -7.02
CA ILE A 415 -15.96 7.45 -7.76
C ILE A 415 -15.94 7.01 -9.22
N ASN A 416 -16.96 6.27 -9.64
CA ASN A 416 -17.14 5.83 -11.02
C ASN A 416 -18.19 6.68 -11.76
N SER A 417 -19.27 7.13 -11.09
CA SER A 417 -20.27 8.01 -11.70
C SER A 417 -19.68 9.35 -12.15
N ASN A 418 -20.14 9.86 -13.29
CA ASN A 418 -19.74 11.16 -13.80
C ASN A 418 -20.36 12.31 -12.96
N ASN A 419 -19.78 13.51 -13.08
CA ASN A 419 -20.29 14.77 -12.51
C ASN A 419 -20.42 14.83 -10.97
N VAL A 420 -19.98 13.81 -10.22
CA VAL A 420 -20.03 13.81 -8.76
C VAL A 420 -19.28 15.02 -8.19
N VAL A 421 -19.83 15.63 -7.14
CA VAL A 421 -19.22 16.79 -6.47
C VAL A 421 -18.89 16.43 -5.02
N GLY A 422 -17.61 16.47 -4.66
CA GLY A 422 -17.14 16.39 -3.27
C GLY A 422 -16.90 17.77 -2.68
N ASP A 423 -17.28 17.97 -1.42
CA ASP A 423 -17.21 19.26 -0.73
C ASP A 423 -16.89 19.08 0.77
N GLN A 424 -15.65 19.36 1.14
CA GLN A 424 -14.99 18.88 2.36
C GLN A 424 -14.94 17.34 2.43
N LEU A 425 -13.81 16.78 1.98
CA LEU A 425 -13.49 15.37 2.16
C LEU A 425 -12.14 15.27 2.89
N TRP A 426 -12.08 14.54 4.00
CA TRP A 426 -10.81 14.12 4.61
C TRP A 426 -10.65 12.62 4.49
N ILE A 427 -9.53 12.17 3.94
CA ILE A 427 -9.26 10.77 3.65
C ILE A 427 -7.89 10.44 4.23
N TRP A 428 -7.89 9.75 5.37
CA TRP A 428 -6.71 9.62 6.23
C TRP A 428 -6.40 8.16 6.54
N ARG A 429 -5.27 7.67 6.03
CA ARG A 429 -4.62 6.50 6.62
C ARG A 429 -3.91 6.97 7.89
N ALA A 430 -4.16 6.33 9.02
CA ALA A 430 -3.63 6.78 10.30
C ALA A 430 -2.09 6.72 10.38
N ASP A 431 -1.45 7.85 10.68
CA ASP A 431 -0.03 7.97 11.00
C ASP A 431 0.29 7.67 12.48
N HIS A 432 -0.72 7.82 13.34
CA HIS A 432 -0.66 7.63 14.79
C HIS A 432 -1.92 6.94 15.35
N GLY A 433 -1.89 6.55 16.62
CA GLY A 433 -2.98 5.83 17.29
C GLY A 433 -2.90 4.30 17.13
N ALA A 434 -3.99 3.61 17.47
CA ALA A 434 -4.06 2.15 17.46
C ALA A 434 -4.01 1.57 16.04
N GLY A 435 -3.07 0.66 15.79
CA GLY A 435 -2.94 -0.03 14.50
C GLY A 435 -2.32 0.79 13.36
N ALA A 436 -1.89 2.04 13.62
CA ALA A 436 -1.10 2.81 12.66
C ALA A 436 0.27 2.16 12.40
N GLY A 437 0.64 1.98 11.13
CA GLY A 437 1.91 1.37 10.71
C GLY A 437 1.83 0.62 9.37
N TRP A 438 2.96 0.55 8.66
CA TRP A 438 3.06 0.20 7.24
C TRP A 438 2.32 -1.09 6.82
N THR A 439 2.27 -2.09 7.70
CA THR A 439 1.63 -3.39 7.46
C THR A 439 0.33 -3.60 8.25
N THR A 440 0.02 -2.72 9.20
CA THR A 440 -1.10 -2.86 10.14
C THR A 440 -2.34 -2.12 9.69
N ASN A 441 -2.22 -0.93 9.10
CA ASN A 441 -3.33 -0.18 8.51
C ASN A 441 -3.12 0.10 7.00
N VAL A 442 -2.86 -0.96 6.23
CA VAL A 442 -2.65 -0.88 4.78
C VAL A 442 -3.85 -0.20 4.10
N SER A 443 -3.55 0.81 3.28
CA SER A 443 -4.51 1.64 2.54
C SER A 443 -3.80 2.10 1.27
N LYS A 444 -4.04 1.46 0.11
CA LYS A 444 -3.24 1.74 -1.10
C LYS A 444 -3.47 3.15 -1.61
N ASN A 445 -4.74 3.48 -1.87
CA ASN A 445 -5.15 4.81 -2.30
C ASN A 445 -6.16 5.39 -1.30
N GLY A 446 -6.20 6.72 -1.19
CA GLY A 446 -7.29 7.40 -0.52
C GLY A 446 -8.47 7.56 -1.47
N LEU A 447 -8.22 8.20 -2.61
CA LEU A 447 -9.24 8.54 -3.61
C LEU A 447 -8.89 7.96 -4.98
N VAL A 448 -9.85 7.26 -5.61
CA VAL A 448 -9.77 6.85 -7.03
C VAL A 448 -10.97 7.42 -7.79
N VAL A 449 -10.71 8.30 -8.76
CA VAL A 449 -11.73 8.94 -9.60
C VAL A 449 -11.67 8.42 -11.03
N ASN A 450 -12.65 7.58 -11.40
CA ASN A 450 -12.86 7.08 -12.76
C ASN A 450 -13.89 7.93 -13.54
N GLY A 451 -14.86 8.52 -12.83
CA GLY A 451 -15.90 9.37 -13.41
C GLY A 451 -15.36 10.65 -14.03
N ALA A 452 -15.90 11.04 -15.19
CA ALA A 452 -15.60 12.28 -15.87
C ALA A 452 -16.36 13.47 -15.26
N ASN A 453 -15.80 14.68 -15.39
CA ASN A 453 -16.35 15.95 -14.91
C ASN A 453 -16.63 16.01 -13.39
N VAL A 454 -15.98 15.14 -12.62
CA VAL A 454 -16.02 15.15 -11.15
C VAL A 454 -15.36 16.42 -10.61
N THR A 455 -15.97 17.06 -9.63
CA THR A 455 -15.48 18.31 -9.02
C THR A 455 -15.23 18.11 -7.53
N MET A 456 -14.15 18.67 -7.00
CA MET A 456 -13.80 18.63 -5.58
C MET A 456 -13.56 20.02 -5.03
N TYR A 457 -14.05 20.29 -3.82
CA TYR A 457 -13.81 21.50 -3.03
C TYR A 457 -13.28 21.11 -1.65
N GLY A 458 -12.09 21.57 -1.26
CA GLY A 458 -11.51 21.25 0.05
C GLY A 458 -11.20 19.76 0.21
N LEU A 459 -10.29 19.22 -0.61
CA LEU A 459 -9.87 17.82 -0.61
C LEU A 459 -8.58 17.63 0.20
N PHE A 460 -8.63 16.78 1.23
CA PHE A 460 -7.51 16.45 2.13
C PHE A 460 -7.26 14.92 2.08
N VAL A 461 -6.09 14.45 1.64
CA VAL A 461 -5.84 13.00 1.42
C VAL A 461 -4.42 12.58 1.84
N GLU A 462 -4.28 11.66 2.80
CA GLU A 462 -3.05 11.55 3.60
C GLU A 462 -2.59 10.11 3.94
N HIS A 463 -1.27 9.94 3.92
CA HIS A 463 -0.47 8.79 4.38
C HIS A 463 -0.73 7.41 3.76
N HIS A 464 -1.51 7.30 2.68
CA HIS A 464 -1.75 6.06 1.94
C HIS A 464 -0.45 5.46 1.36
N THR A 465 -0.39 4.15 1.11
CA THR A 465 0.87 3.45 0.79
C THR A 465 1.28 3.53 -0.69
N GLU A 466 0.34 3.81 -1.60
CA GLU A 466 0.57 4.06 -3.02
C GLU A 466 0.20 5.53 -3.35
N TYR A 467 -0.39 5.81 -4.52
CA TYR A 467 -0.86 7.16 -4.88
C TYR A 467 -1.97 7.61 -3.91
N GLN A 468 -1.86 8.80 -3.33
CA GLN A 468 -2.86 9.31 -2.36
C GLN A 468 -4.20 9.54 -3.08
N THR A 469 -4.14 10.27 -4.20
CA THR A 469 -5.24 10.46 -5.15
C THR A 469 -4.83 9.95 -6.54
N LEU A 470 -5.64 9.08 -7.14
CA LEU A 470 -5.52 8.63 -8.54
C LEU A 470 -6.73 9.09 -9.35
N TRP A 471 -6.48 9.85 -10.42
CA TRP A 471 -7.51 10.46 -11.25
C TRP A 471 -7.44 9.97 -12.70
N ASN A 472 -8.36 9.08 -13.06
CA ASN A 472 -8.48 8.45 -14.37
C ASN A 472 -9.53 9.13 -15.28
N GLY A 473 -10.46 9.90 -14.70
CA GLY A 473 -11.56 10.56 -15.40
C GLY A 473 -11.21 11.93 -16.03
N ASN A 474 -11.73 12.19 -17.23
CA ASN A 474 -11.52 13.46 -17.96
C ASN A 474 -12.40 14.60 -17.42
N GLY A 475 -11.95 15.86 -17.59
CA GLY A 475 -12.68 17.06 -17.19
C GLY A 475 -12.72 17.29 -15.67
N GLY A 476 -11.85 16.61 -14.91
CA GLY A 476 -11.81 16.71 -13.46
C GLY A 476 -11.38 18.10 -12.97
N ARG A 477 -11.98 18.58 -11.87
CA ARG A 477 -11.67 19.87 -11.26
C ARG A 477 -11.45 19.75 -9.77
N VAL A 478 -10.33 20.27 -9.24
CA VAL A 478 -10.04 20.26 -7.80
C VAL A 478 -9.67 21.65 -7.31
N TYR A 479 -10.49 22.17 -6.40
CA TYR A 479 -10.28 23.44 -5.72
C TYR A 479 -9.83 23.18 -4.30
N PHE A 480 -8.59 23.58 -3.99
CA PHE A 480 -7.81 23.17 -2.82
C PHE A 480 -7.53 21.67 -2.77
N TYR A 481 -6.24 21.35 -2.64
CA TYR A 481 -5.75 20.04 -2.27
C TYR A 481 -4.71 20.15 -1.16
N GLN A 482 -4.82 19.32 -0.14
CA GLN A 482 -3.78 19.13 0.89
C GLN A 482 -3.50 17.63 1.03
N SER A 483 -2.24 17.29 1.25
CA SER A 483 -1.80 15.91 1.40
C SER A 483 -0.45 15.81 2.10
N GLU A 484 -0.34 14.81 2.98
CA GLU A 484 0.89 14.38 3.62
C GLU A 484 1.27 12.98 3.09
N ILE A 485 2.50 12.80 2.65
CA ILE A 485 3.05 11.49 2.24
C ILE A 485 3.23 10.60 3.49
N PRO A 486 3.08 9.25 3.39
CA PRO A 486 3.32 8.34 4.51
C PRO A 486 4.66 8.58 5.21
N TYR A 487 4.60 8.76 6.54
CA TYR A 487 5.79 8.93 7.37
C TYR A 487 6.57 7.62 7.55
N ASP A 488 5.86 6.49 7.42
CA ASP A 488 6.27 5.17 7.88
C ASP A 488 6.73 4.24 6.75
N VAL A 489 7.19 4.81 5.65
CA VAL A 489 7.82 4.08 4.54
C VAL A 489 9.10 3.39 5.05
N PRO A 490 9.23 2.05 4.96
CA PRO A 490 10.31 1.33 5.64
C PRO A 490 11.65 1.34 4.90
N ASN A 491 11.66 1.56 3.58
CA ASN A 491 12.85 1.73 2.72
C ASN A 491 12.41 2.07 1.29
N GLN A 492 13.35 2.58 0.47
CA GLN A 492 13.05 2.98 -0.92
C GLN A 492 12.63 1.79 -1.80
N ALA A 493 13.30 0.64 -1.70
CA ALA A 493 13.06 -0.50 -2.59
C ALA A 493 11.65 -1.11 -2.42
N GLY A 494 11.08 -1.02 -1.21
CA GLY A 494 9.68 -1.37 -0.92
C GLY A 494 8.66 -0.28 -1.27
N TRP A 495 9.10 0.89 -1.75
CA TRP A 495 8.24 2.02 -2.09
C TRP A 495 8.71 2.70 -3.39
N MET A 496 8.45 2.00 -4.50
CA MET A 496 8.67 2.45 -5.87
C MET A 496 7.37 2.31 -6.66
N SER A 497 7.04 3.30 -7.49
CA SER A 497 5.92 3.24 -8.43
C SER A 497 6.40 2.82 -9.83
N GLN A 498 5.47 2.79 -10.80
CA GLN A 498 5.74 2.53 -12.22
C GLN A 498 6.59 1.28 -12.51
N ASN A 499 6.31 0.16 -11.81
CA ASN A 499 7.04 -1.11 -11.89
C ASN A 499 8.52 -1.03 -11.44
N GLY A 500 8.84 -0.16 -10.49
CA GLY A 500 10.16 -0.07 -9.87
C GLY A 500 11.09 1.00 -10.46
N THR A 501 10.63 1.80 -11.43
CA THR A 501 11.43 2.86 -12.08
C THR A 501 11.47 4.16 -11.27
N VAL A 502 10.37 4.51 -10.60
CA VAL A 502 10.15 5.84 -10.00
C VAL A 502 10.16 5.76 -8.47
N ASN A 503 10.94 6.63 -7.84
CA ASN A 503 11.03 6.73 -6.38
C ASN A 503 9.68 7.17 -5.77
N GLY A 504 9.08 6.32 -4.94
CA GLY A 504 7.80 6.59 -4.29
C GLY A 504 6.61 6.65 -5.24
N TYR A 505 5.47 7.03 -4.68
CA TYR A 505 4.22 7.27 -5.40
C TYR A 505 3.82 8.74 -5.18
N ALA A 506 3.53 9.48 -6.26
CA ALA A 506 3.08 10.87 -6.16
C ALA A 506 1.85 11.00 -5.24
N SER A 507 1.70 12.16 -4.60
CA SER A 507 0.47 12.43 -3.86
C SER A 507 -0.72 12.49 -4.82
N TYR A 508 -0.59 13.28 -5.88
CA TYR A 508 -1.66 13.50 -6.83
C TYR A 508 -1.28 12.98 -8.21
N LYS A 509 -1.89 11.86 -8.62
CA LYS A 509 -1.64 11.22 -9.92
C LYS A 509 -2.84 11.41 -10.86
N VAL A 510 -2.66 12.19 -11.92
CA VAL A 510 -3.56 12.15 -13.09
C VAL A 510 -3.03 11.10 -14.07
N ALA A 511 -3.91 10.22 -14.54
CA ALA A 511 -3.55 9.10 -15.40
C ALA A 511 -3.14 9.55 -16.82
N ASN A 512 -2.25 8.79 -17.46
CA ASN A 512 -1.57 9.22 -18.68
C ASN A 512 -2.51 9.39 -19.89
N ASN A 513 -3.72 8.82 -19.83
CA ASN A 513 -4.78 8.91 -20.85
C ASN A 513 -5.78 10.07 -20.64
N VAL A 514 -5.60 10.90 -19.59
CA VAL A 514 -6.45 12.05 -19.33
C VAL A 514 -6.01 13.23 -20.20
N SER A 515 -6.90 13.73 -21.05
CA SER A 515 -6.67 14.88 -21.90
C SER A 515 -7.08 16.21 -21.25
N SER A 516 -7.98 16.19 -20.27
CA SER A 516 -8.38 17.40 -19.54
C SER A 516 -8.51 17.19 -18.02
N HIS A 517 -7.87 18.07 -17.24
CA HIS A 517 -7.93 18.12 -15.78
C HIS A 517 -7.43 19.49 -15.28
N GLU A 518 -7.99 20.03 -14.20
CA GLU A 518 -7.65 21.38 -13.71
C GLU A 518 -7.64 21.41 -12.17
N LEU A 519 -6.53 21.79 -11.55
CA LEU A 519 -6.37 21.83 -10.09
C LEU A 519 -5.86 23.21 -9.65
N TRP A 520 -6.39 23.73 -8.54
CA TRP A 520 -6.04 25.04 -7.96
C TRP A 520 -5.65 24.94 -6.49
N GLY A 521 -4.44 25.38 -6.15
CA GLY A 521 -3.96 25.51 -4.77
C GLY A 521 -3.68 24.17 -4.11
N SER A 522 -2.52 23.56 -4.41
CA SER A 522 -2.11 22.28 -3.80
C SER A 522 -0.97 22.43 -2.80
N GLY A 523 -1.06 21.70 -1.68
CA GLY A 523 0.04 21.42 -0.76
C GLY A 523 0.32 19.91 -0.71
N VAL A 524 1.57 19.51 -0.98
CA VAL A 524 2.06 18.14 -0.81
C VAL A 524 3.24 18.12 0.14
N TYR A 525 3.07 17.53 1.32
CA TYR A 525 4.00 17.60 2.45
C TYR A 525 4.65 16.24 2.72
N SER A 526 5.81 16.25 3.39
CA SER A 526 6.56 15.05 3.74
C SER A 526 7.27 15.19 5.08
N PHE A 527 7.24 14.11 5.87
CA PHE A 527 7.93 14.01 7.17
C PHE A 527 8.85 12.78 7.30
N PHE A 528 8.71 11.76 6.43
CA PHE A 528 9.60 10.57 6.32
C PHE A 528 10.35 10.15 7.60
N ARG A 529 9.59 9.71 8.61
CA ARG A 529 10.06 9.39 9.96
C ARG A 529 10.99 8.19 10.01
N ASP A 530 10.67 7.15 9.24
CA ASP A 530 11.24 5.80 9.48
C ASP A 530 12.39 5.41 8.53
N ALA A 531 12.56 6.11 7.39
CA ALA A 531 13.67 5.86 6.46
C ALA A 531 14.02 7.08 5.59
N ALA A 532 15.27 7.13 5.11
CA ALA A 532 15.77 8.13 4.16
C ALA A 532 15.30 7.82 2.73
N VAL A 533 14.00 8.00 2.47
CA VAL A 533 13.37 7.74 1.17
C VAL A 533 13.06 9.02 0.40
N LYS A 534 13.01 8.88 -0.92
CA LYS A 534 12.71 9.94 -1.87
C LYS A 534 11.34 9.72 -2.49
N LEU A 535 10.65 10.83 -2.75
CA LEU A 535 9.54 10.88 -3.68
C LEU A 535 9.98 11.66 -4.93
N ASN A 536 9.85 11.07 -6.12
CA ASN A 536 10.31 11.70 -7.36
C ASN A 536 9.57 13.01 -7.67
N SER A 537 8.24 13.04 -7.47
CA SER A 537 7.45 14.25 -7.64
C SER A 537 6.22 14.26 -6.73
N GLY A 538 5.84 15.43 -6.21
CA GLY A 538 4.62 15.57 -5.42
C GLY A 538 3.36 15.31 -6.25
N ILE A 539 3.38 15.68 -7.53
CA ILE A 539 2.25 15.61 -8.46
C ILE A 539 2.73 14.99 -9.79
N GLU A 540 2.00 14.01 -10.32
CA GLU A 540 2.27 13.37 -11.62
C GLU A 540 1.10 13.58 -12.59
N VAL A 541 1.33 14.19 -13.76
CA VAL A 541 0.28 14.51 -14.75
C VAL A 541 0.72 14.27 -16.21
N PRO A 542 -0.18 13.91 -17.14
CA PRO A 542 0.15 13.80 -18.56
C PRO A 542 0.48 15.15 -19.20
N ASN A 543 1.29 15.11 -20.26
CA ASN A 543 1.63 16.30 -21.08
C ASN A 543 0.50 16.70 -22.05
N SER A 544 -0.69 17.01 -21.54
CA SER A 544 -1.85 17.45 -22.35
C SER A 544 -2.13 18.94 -22.18
N GLN A 545 -2.47 19.64 -23.28
CA GLN A 545 -2.86 21.05 -23.26
C GLN A 545 -4.13 21.33 -22.45
N GLY A 546 -5.00 20.34 -22.28
CA GLY A 546 -6.18 20.44 -21.42
C GLY A 546 -5.90 20.16 -19.93
N VAL A 547 -4.66 19.79 -19.57
CA VAL A 547 -4.26 19.47 -18.19
C VAL A 547 -3.40 20.59 -17.62
N LYS A 548 -3.87 21.18 -16.52
CA LYS A 548 -3.22 22.31 -15.84
C LYS A 548 -3.21 22.15 -14.33
N ILE A 549 -2.21 22.73 -13.70
CA ILE A 549 -2.11 22.88 -12.24
C ILE A 549 -1.76 24.34 -11.93
N HIS A 550 -2.59 24.98 -11.12
CA HIS A 550 -2.42 26.34 -10.63
C HIS A 550 -1.99 26.27 -9.16
N HIS A 551 -0.93 27.02 -8.83
CA HIS A 551 -0.45 27.26 -7.47
C HIS A 551 -0.14 25.97 -6.67
N ALA A 552 0.85 25.20 -7.12
CA ALA A 552 1.33 24.01 -6.41
C ALA A 552 2.48 24.34 -5.45
N THR A 553 2.46 23.73 -4.26
CA THR A 553 3.48 23.81 -3.20
C THR A 553 3.88 22.41 -2.76
N SER A 554 5.19 22.14 -2.69
CA SER A 554 5.73 20.96 -1.99
C SER A 554 6.59 21.37 -0.80
N ILE A 555 6.48 20.65 0.32
CA ILE A 555 7.19 20.94 1.57
C ILE A 555 7.82 19.68 2.17
N TRP A 556 9.03 19.84 2.70
CA TRP A 556 9.68 18.90 3.61
C TRP A 556 9.58 19.49 5.02
N LEU A 557 8.76 18.88 5.88
CA LEU A 557 8.45 19.38 7.23
C LEU A 557 9.59 19.07 8.20
N SER A 558 10.04 17.83 8.17
CA SER A 558 11.14 17.24 8.93
C SER A 558 11.44 15.85 8.34
N GLY A 559 12.29 15.07 9.00
CA GLY A 559 12.40 13.64 8.71
C GLY A 559 13.82 13.08 8.74
N THR A 560 13.94 11.85 8.25
CA THR A 560 15.23 11.17 8.15
C THR A 560 16.13 11.91 7.15
N ALA A 561 17.35 12.27 7.57
CA ALA A 561 18.30 12.98 6.72
C ALA A 561 18.59 12.21 5.43
N GLY A 562 18.49 12.88 4.28
CA GLY A 562 18.61 12.28 2.95
C GLY A 562 17.26 11.91 2.29
N SER A 563 16.15 12.00 3.02
CA SER A 563 14.81 12.01 2.43
C SER A 563 14.51 13.32 1.69
N GLU A 564 13.60 13.29 0.72
CA GLU A 564 13.22 14.46 -0.08
C GLU A 564 11.93 14.24 -0.88
N ILE A 565 11.32 15.33 -1.35
CA ILE A 565 10.53 15.34 -2.59
C ILE A 565 11.41 16.01 -3.65
N THR A 566 11.70 15.33 -4.76
CA THR A 566 12.67 15.80 -5.78
C THR A 566 12.10 16.89 -6.68
N HIS A 567 10.79 16.87 -6.98
CA HIS A 567 10.08 17.85 -7.81
C HIS A 567 8.66 18.14 -7.30
N VAL A 568 8.06 19.25 -7.75
CA VAL A 568 6.69 19.64 -7.37
C VAL A 568 5.67 19.01 -8.31
N ILE A 569 5.88 19.10 -9.63
CA ILE A 569 5.00 18.54 -10.68
C ILE A 569 5.86 17.90 -11.78
N ASN A 570 5.71 16.60 -12.05
CA ASN A 570 6.57 15.86 -12.98
C ASN A 570 8.06 16.15 -12.70
N ASN A 571 8.77 16.79 -13.64
CA ASN A 571 10.17 17.20 -13.55
C ASN A 571 10.33 18.72 -13.27
N THR A 572 9.27 19.39 -12.82
CA THR A 572 9.16 20.85 -12.67
C THR A 572 9.01 21.25 -11.19
N GLY A 573 9.60 22.39 -10.83
CA GLY A 573 9.78 22.80 -9.43
C GLY A 573 11.02 22.14 -8.81
N GLY A 574 11.59 22.81 -7.81
CA GLY A 574 12.79 22.34 -7.12
C GLY A 574 12.53 21.22 -6.10
N ARG A 575 13.62 20.71 -5.55
CA ARG A 575 13.69 19.69 -4.50
C ARG A 575 13.49 20.29 -3.11
N VAL A 576 12.71 19.63 -2.25
CA VAL A 576 12.61 19.93 -0.81
C VAL A 576 13.13 18.77 0.04
N TYR A 577 13.97 19.07 1.04
CA TYR A 577 14.81 18.07 1.74
C TYR A 577 15.37 18.51 3.11
N ALA A 578 15.18 19.76 3.53
CA ALA A 578 15.70 20.28 4.80
C ALA A 578 14.87 21.48 5.27
N ASN A 579 14.74 21.70 6.58
CA ASN A 579 13.99 22.83 7.13
C ASN A 579 14.77 24.18 7.11
N SER A 580 16.00 24.18 6.59
CA SER A 580 16.82 25.38 6.40
C SER A 580 17.88 25.15 5.30
N PRO A 581 18.12 26.12 4.39
CA PRO A 581 17.39 27.38 4.22
C PRO A 581 15.94 27.17 3.74
N ALA A 582 15.12 28.23 3.74
CA ALA A 582 13.66 28.11 3.52
C ALA A 582 13.28 27.55 2.13
N ASP A 583 14.11 27.79 1.12
CA ASP A 583 14.00 27.24 -0.24
C ASP A 583 14.36 25.74 -0.32
N ALA A 584 15.12 25.20 0.64
CA ALA A 584 15.29 23.75 0.82
C ALA A 584 14.09 23.10 1.54
N MET A 585 13.23 23.90 2.19
CA MET A 585 12.04 23.44 2.92
C MET A 585 10.78 23.49 2.06
N ARG A 586 10.58 24.55 1.28
CA ARG A 586 9.38 24.81 0.47
C ARG A 586 9.76 25.16 -0.96
N GLN A 587 9.13 24.48 -1.92
CA GLN A 587 9.22 24.76 -3.35
C GLN A 587 7.83 24.96 -3.93
N THR A 588 7.72 25.77 -4.99
CA THR A 588 6.43 26.16 -5.57
C THR A 588 6.47 26.20 -7.10
N VAL A 589 5.30 26.00 -7.72
CA VAL A 589 5.06 26.20 -9.16
C VAL A 589 3.74 26.95 -9.30
N SER A 590 3.79 28.22 -9.72
CA SER A 590 2.56 29.02 -9.88
C SER A 590 1.67 28.51 -11.00
N GLU A 591 2.23 28.14 -12.14
CA GLU A 591 1.48 27.71 -13.32
C GLU A 591 2.18 26.53 -13.97
N PHE A 592 1.43 25.46 -14.23
CA PHE A 592 1.81 24.35 -15.09
C PHE A 592 0.67 24.08 -16.07
N GLN A 593 1.00 23.94 -17.36
CA GLN A 593 0.11 23.43 -18.38
C GLN A 593 0.90 22.46 -19.25
N GLY A 594 0.36 21.27 -19.52
CA GLY A 594 0.99 20.34 -20.47
C GLY A 594 1.05 20.98 -21.86
N THR A 595 2.12 20.77 -22.61
CA THR A 595 2.27 21.42 -23.93
C THR A 595 1.36 20.81 -24.99
N GLY A 596 0.89 19.56 -24.80
CA GLY A 596 0.16 18.80 -25.82
C GLY A 596 1.04 18.34 -26.99
N ALA A 597 2.32 18.72 -27.01
CA ALA A 597 3.29 18.16 -27.93
C ALA A 597 3.52 16.69 -27.56
N VAL A 598 3.37 15.80 -28.53
CA VAL A 598 3.94 14.45 -28.45
C VAL A 598 5.45 14.62 -28.30
N ASP A 599 6.05 13.95 -27.33
CA ASP A 599 7.50 13.97 -27.22
C ASP A 599 8.12 13.27 -28.43
N THR A 600 9.06 13.93 -29.09
CA THR A 600 9.77 13.41 -30.27
C THR A 600 11.28 13.34 -30.04
N GLN A 601 11.75 13.75 -28.87
CA GLN A 601 13.16 13.64 -28.52
C GLN A 601 13.38 12.25 -27.92
N ALA A 602 14.42 11.56 -28.38
CA ALA A 602 14.79 10.26 -27.82
C ALA A 602 15.71 10.45 -26.61
N PRO A 603 15.60 9.57 -25.59
CA PRO A 603 16.54 9.54 -24.47
C PRO A 603 18.01 9.47 -24.92
N THR A 604 18.90 9.98 -24.06
CA THR A 604 20.34 9.82 -24.26
C THR A 604 20.75 8.35 -24.28
N ALA A 605 21.75 7.99 -25.09
CA ALA A 605 22.21 6.60 -25.20
C ALA A 605 22.76 6.09 -23.85
N PRO A 606 22.39 4.88 -23.38
CA PRO A 606 22.89 4.33 -22.13
C PRO A 606 24.42 4.26 -22.13
N ALA A 607 25.05 4.90 -21.15
CA ALA A 607 26.50 5.04 -21.08
C ALA A 607 27.14 3.96 -20.19
N GLY A 608 28.40 3.63 -20.46
CA GLY A 608 29.20 2.76 -19.58
C GLY A 608 28.66 1.32 -19.46
N LEU A 609 28.05 0.79 -20.52
CA LEU A 609 27.59 -0.60 -20.51
C LEU A 609 28.77 -1.54 -20.30
N THR A 610 28.68 -2.36 -19.27
CA THR A 610 29.60 -3.47 -18.97
C THR A 610 28.86 -4.81 -19.08
N ALA A 611 29.60 -5.87 -19.38
CA ALA A 611 29.11 -7.24 -19.43
C ALA A 611 30.10 -8.16 -18.71
N THR A 612 29.61 -8.94 -17.75
CA THR A 612 30.44 -9.80 -16.89
C THR A 612 29.86 -11.22 -16.89
N ALA A 613 30.67 -12.21 -17.29
CA ALA A 613 30.26 -13.61 -17.31
C ALA A 613 30.18 -14.17 -15.88
N ALA A 614 28.96 -14.26 -15.36
CA ALA A 614 28.66 -14.77 -14.03
C ALA A 614 28.78 -16.30 -13.95
N SER A 615 28.50 -17.00 -15.06
CA SER A 615 28.62 -18.46 -15.15
C SER A 615 28.88 -18.93 -16.59
N SER A 616 28.77 -20.24 -16.83
CA SER A 616 28.75 -20.84 -18.16
C SER A 616 27.47 -20.57 -18.95
N SER A 617 26.39 -20.10 -18.30
CA SER A 617 25.09 -19.85 -18.93
C SER A 617 24.46 -18.50 -18.59
N GLN A 618 25.21 -17.61 -17.92
CA GLN A 618 24.74 -16.29 -17.49
C GLN A 618 25.80 -15.20 -17.68
N ILE A 619 25.36 -14.05 -18.21
CA ILE A 619 26.12 -12.81 -18.28
C ILE A 619 25.30 -11.70 -17.63
N ASN A 620 25.89 -11.01 -16.65
CA ASN A 620 25.27 -9.86 -15.98
C ASN A 620 25.73 -8.58 -16.68
N LEU A 621 24.77 -7.69 -16.95
CA LEU A 621 24.96 -6.40 -17.60
C LEU A 621 24.68 -5.27 -16.60
N SER A 622 25.43 -4.17 -16.70
CA SER A 622 25.13 -2.93 -15.97
C SER A 622 25.56 -1.69 -16.76
N TRP A 623 24.83 -0.59 -16.62
CA TRP A 623 25.08 0.68 -17.30
C TRP A 623 24.73 1.89 -16.41
N SER A 624 25.09 3.09 -16.85
CA SER A 624 24.63 4.36 -16.27
C SER A 624 23.26 4.76 -16.82
N ALA A 625 22.43 5.38 -15.99
CA ALA A 625 21.08 5.80 -16.37
C ALA A 625 21.10 6.80 -17.53
N SER A 626 20.17 6.62 -18.46
CA SER A 626 19.87 7.61 -19.50
C SER A 626 19.07 8.78 -18.93
N THR A 627 19.22 9.93 -19.58
CA THR A 627 18.45 11.16 -19.32
C THR A 627 17.56 11.48 -20.51
N ASP A 628 16.46 12.19 -20.24
CA ASP A 628 15.45 12.57 -21.21
C ASP A 628 14.73 13.86 -20.76
N ASN A 629 14.04 14.55 -21.66
CA ASN A 629 13.28 15.77 -21.36
C ASN A 629 11.92 15.53 -20.70
N VAL A 630 11.26 14.39 -20.94
CA VAL A 630 10.02 13.99 -20.25
C VAL A 630 10.26 12.82 -19.29
N GLY A 631 11.02 11.80 -19.70
CA GLY A 631 11.49 10.75 -18.79
C GLY A 631 11.64 9.37 -19.43
N VAL A 632 12.69 8.65 -19.02
CA VAL A 632 12.99 7.28 -19.44
C VAL A 632 12.09 6.28 -18.71
N THR A 633 11.33 5.47 -19.45
CA THR A 633 10.43 4.44 -18.91
C THR A 633 11.07 3.05 -18.83
N GLY A 634 12.18 2.83 -19.55
CA GLY A 634 12.95 1.60 -19.45
C GLY A 634 13.99 1.45 -20.56
N TYR A 635 14.49 0.23 -20.70
CA TYR A 635 15.59 -0.13 -21.57
C TYR A 635 15.32 -1.43 -22.33
N ASP A 636 15.64 -1.45 -23.63
CA ASP A 636 15.65 -2.66 -24.47
C ASP A 636 17.07 -3.22 -24.56
N VAL A 637 17.24 -4.51 -24.23
CA VAL A 637 18.53 -5.21 -24.18
C VAL A 637 18.69 -6.10 -25.41
N TYR A 638 19.76 -5.88 -26.17
CA TYR A 638 20.07 -6.59 -27.40
C TYR A 638 21.30 -7.51 -27.21
N ARG A 639 21.16 -8.79 -27.51
CA ARG A 639 22.25 -9.78 -27.61
C ARG A 639 22.52 -10.10 -29.07
N ASN A 640 23.76 -9.96 -29.53
CA ASN A 640 24.18 -10.20 -30.91
C ASN A 640 23.27 -9.50 -31.95
N GLY A 641 22.74 -8.31 -31.61
CA GLY A 641 21.85 -7.50 -32.45
C GLY A 641 20.34 -7.81 -32.32
N SER A 642 19.94 -8.88 -31.61
CA SER A 642 18.53 -9.24 -31.39
C SER A 642 18.07 -8.88 -29.97
N VAL A 643 16.85 -8.38 -29.79
CA VAL A 643 16.30 -8.13 -28.44
C VAL A 643 16.16 -9.45 -27.69
N VAL A 644 16.66 -9.49 -26.45
CA VAL A 644 16.53 -10.65 -25.54
C VAL A 644 15.65 -10.38 -24.34
N GLY A 645 15.40 -9.11 -24.04
CA GLY A 645 14.51 -8.69 -22.95
C GLY A 645 14.53 -7.19 -22.76
N THR A 646 13.84 -6.74 -21.72
CA THR A 646 13.75 -5.33 -21.32
C THR A 646 14.07 -5.20 -19.85
N SER A 647 14.68 -4.09 -19.43
CA SER A 647 14.87 -3.76 -18.01
C SER A 647 14.29 -2.39 -17.68
N THR A 648 13.71 -2.28 -16.49
CA THR A 648 13.31 -1.00 -15.88
C THR A 648 14.45 -0.38 -15.05
N SER A 649 15.48 -1.16 -14.73
CA SER A 649 16.68 -0.73 -14.00
C SER A 649 17.88 -0.60 -14.94
N THR A 650 19.00 -0.06 -14.44
CA THR A 650 20.24 0.04 -15.23
C THR A 650 21.11 -1.22 -15.19
N ALA A 651 20.47 -2.38 -15.02
CA ALA A 651 21.11 -3.70 -15.03
C ALA A 651 20.20 -4.76 -15.66
N TYR A 652 20.78 -5.87 -16.13
CA TYR A 652 20.05 -7.02 -16.67
C TYR A 652 20.87 -8.31 -16.53
N ASN A 653 20.22 -9.41 -16.13
CA ASN A 653 20.86 -10.72 -16.01
C ASN A 653 20.43 -11.60 -17.19
N ASP A 654 21.27 -11.70 -18.22
CA ASP A 654 20.98 -12.57 -19.36
C ASP A 654 21.36 -14.02 -19.05
N THR A 655 20.44 -14.95 -19.30
CA THR A 655 20.50 -16.35 -18.84
C THR A 655 20.12 -17.33 -19.96
N GLY A 656 20.39 -18.63 -19.75
CA GLY A 656 20.19 -19.65 -20.78
C GLY A 656 21.21 -19.58 -21.92
N LEU A 657 22.35 -18.92 -21.69
CA LEU A 657 23.42 -18.76 -22.65
C LEU A 657 24.18 -20.09 -22.89
N THR A 658 24.77 -20.22 -24.07
CA THR A 658 25.70 -21.32 -24.39
C THR A 658 27.06 -21.03 -23.75
N ALA A 659 27.73 -22.07 -23.23
CA ALA A 659 29.03 -21.93 -22.60
C ALA A 659 30.18 -21.70 -23.59
N SER A 660 31.31 -21.18 -23.12
CA SER A 660 32.48 -20.79 -23.94
C SER A 660 32.16 -19.83 -25.11
N THR A 661 31.00 -19.18 -25.10
CA THR A 661 30.46 -18.46 -26.27
C THR A 661 30.56 -16.96 -26.03
N ALA A 662 31.18 -16.26 -26.98
CA ALA A 662 31.26 -14.81 -26.99
C ALA A 662 29.91 -14.20 -27.37
N TYR A 663 29.38 -13.34 -26.50
CA TYR A 663 28.17 -12.56 -26.74
C TYR A 663 28.48 -11.07 -26.72
N SER A 664 27.90 -10.35 -27.69
CA SER A 664 27.93 -8.89 -27.74
C SER A 664 26.59 -8.32 -27.30
N TYR A 665 26.64 -7.24 -26.53
CA TYR A 665 25.49 -6.59 -25.93
C TYR A 665 25.47 -5.11 -26.26
N THR A 666 24.28 -4.61 -26.58
CA THR A 666 23.97 -3.18 -26.57
C THR A 666 22.62 -2.96 -25.89
N VAL A 667 22.43 -1.78 -25.32
CA VAL A 667 21.19 -1.37 -24.66
C VAL A 667 20.71 -0.06 -25.28
N LYS A 668 19.39 0.10 -25.41
CA LYS A 668 18.76 1.38 -25.76
C LYS A 668 17.78 1.77 -24.66
N ALA A 669 17.71 3.05 -24.34
CA ALA A 669 16.65 3.61 -23.49
C ALA A 669 15.41 3.95 -24.33
N LYS A 670 14.25 4.01 -23.68
CA LYS A 670 12.98 4.46 -24.27
C LYS A 670 12.15 5.27 -23.28
N ASP A 671 11.32 6.16 -23.78
CA ASP A 671 10.50 7.10 -22.99
C ASP A 671 9.02 6.68 -22.91
N ALA A 672 8.12 7.61 -22.54
CA ALA A 672 6.68 7.39 -22.46
C ALA A 672 5.91 7.64 -23.78
N ALA A 673 6.51 8.30 -24.76
CA ALA A 673 5.94 8.53 -26.09
C ALA A 673 6.30 7.42 -27.10
N GLY A 674 7.34 6.64 -26.79
CA GLY A 674 7.86 5.55 -27.61
C GLY A 674 9.09 5.90 -28.42
N ASN A 675 9.76 7.04 -28.18
CA ASN A 675 11.07 7.28 -28.81
C ASN A 675 12.12 6.37 -28.16
N VAL A 676 13.12 5.99 -28.96
CA VAL A 676 14.16 5.02 -28.56
C VAL A 676 15.53 5.60 -28.84
N SER A 677 16.42 5.53 -27.86
CA SER A 677 17.76 6.11 -27.93
C SER A 677 18.63 5.47 -29.03
N ALA A 678 19.71 6.16 -29.39
CA ALA A 678 20.86 5.47 -29.98
C ALA A 678 21.36 4.36 -29.03
N ALA A 679 22.01 3.33 -29.59
CA ALA A 679 22.56 2.23 -28.80
C ALA A 679 23.71 2.70 -27.90
N SER A 680 23.85 2.04 -26.75
CA SER A 680 25.03 2.13 -25.88
C SER A 680 26.33 1.78 -26.61
N ASN A 681 27.46 1.94 -25.93
CA ASN A 681 28.66 1.20 -26.31
C ASN A 681 28.37 -0.31 -26.36
N THR A 682 29.00 -1.03 -27.27
CA THR A 682 28.96 -2.49 -27.27
C THR A 682 29.78 -3.01 -26.09
N ALA A 683 29.20 -3.89 -25.28
CA ALA A 683 29.92 -4.67 -24.29
C ALA A 683 30.02 -6.12 -24.76
N THR A 684 31.17 -6.77 -24.56
CA THR A 684 31.36 -8.18 -24.95
C THR A 684 31.82 -9.00 -23.76
N ALA A 685 31.17 -10.12 -23.53
CA ALA A 685 31.62 -11.13 -22.58
C ALA A 685 31.48 -12.52 -23.19
N THR A 686 32.51 -13.34 -23.02
CA THR A 686 32.44 -14.77 -23.27
C THR A 686 31.89 -15.42 -22.02
N THR A 687 30.80 -16.18 -22.12
CA THR A 687 30.38 -17.06 -21.02
C THR A 687 31.55 -17.90 -20.56
N GLN A 688 31.59 -18.24 -19.27
CA GLN A 688 32.64 -19.13 -18.77
C GLN A 688 32.58 -20.45 -19.56
N ALA A 689 33.71 -21.16 -19.65
CA ALA A 689 33.67 -22.52 -20.18
C ALA A 689 32.63 -23.34 -19.40
N SER A 690 32.03 -24.35 -20.01
CA SER A 690 31.04 -25.18 -19.30
C SER A 690 31.74 -25.85 -18.13
N GLY A 691 31.61 -25.25 -16.94
CA GLY A 691 32.25 -25.70 -15.71
C GLY A 691 31.74 -27.10 -15.46
N GLY A 692 32.61 -28.08 -15.74
CA GLY A 692 32.21 -29.47 -15.90
C GLY A 692 31.80 -30.09 -14.58
N GLY A 693 30.58 -29.79 -14.13
CA GLY A 693 29.87 -30.43 -13.02
C GLY A 693 29.47 -31.87 -13.34
N GLY A 694 30.36 -32.59 -14.02
CA GLY A 694 30.25 -34.02 -14.21
C GLY A 694 30.32 -34.74 -12.87
N THR A 695 29.77 -35.95 -12.85
CA THR A 695 29.88 -36.90 -11.76
C THR A 695 31.29 -37.51 -11.74
N GLY A 696 32.30 -36.67 -11.55
CA GLY A 696 33.68 -37.11 -11.35
C GLY A 696 33.78 -38.06 -10.16
N THR A 697 34.71 -39.01 -10.20
CA THR A 697 34.94 -39.92 -9.08
C THR A 697 35.65 -39.14 -7.96
N ALA A 698 35.23 -39.34 -6.70
CA ALA A 698 36.00 -38.82 -5.57
C ALA A 698 37.41 -39.43 -5.59
N LEU A 699 38.43 -38.59 -5.49
CA LEU A 699 39.82 -39.04 -5.41
C LEU A 699 40.04 -39.79 -4.10
N ASP A 700 40.84 -40.86 -4.15
CA ASP A 700 41.30 -41.54 -2.93
C ASP A 700 42.13 -40.58 -2.06
N ARG A 701 41.65 -40.39 -0.83
CA ARG A 701 42.20 -39.49 0.21
C ARG A 701 43.18 -40.19 1.15
N THR A 702 43.41 -41.49 0.96
CA THR A 702 44.31 -42.29 1.81
C THR A 702 45.71 -41.64 1.87
N GLY A 703 46.18 -41.37 3.09
CA GLY A 703 47.48 -40.75 3.36
C GLY A 703 47.56 -39.23 3.13
N TRP A 704 46.46 -38.56 2.77
CA TRP A 704 46.41 -37.10 2.73
C TRP A 704 46.45 -36.53 4.15
N THR A 705 46.85 -35.26 4.29
CA THR A 705 46.87 -34.57 5.61
C THR A 705 46.32 -33.16 5.47
N ALA A 706 45.68 -32.65 6.52
CA ALA A 706 45.21 -31.26 6.56
C ALA A 706 45.79 -30.46 7.73
N THR A 707 45.82 -29.14 7.59
CA THR A 707 46.12 -28.14 8.63
C THR A 707 45.11 -27.00 8.57
N SER A 708 44.97 -26.20 9.64
CA SER A 708 44.02 -25.09 9.69
C SER A 708 44.56 -23.84 10.38
N ASN A 709 43.94 -22.70 10.07
CA ASN A 709 44.09 -21.43 10.77
C ASN A 709 42.70 -20.82 11.06
N PRO A 710 42.31 -20.61 12.33
CA PRO A 710 43.06 -20.94 13.55
C PRO A 710 43.29 -22.45 13.73
N THR A 711 44.24 -22.78 14.60
CA THR A 711 44.34 -24.10 15.22
C THR A 711 43.33 -24.18 16.36
N SER A 712 42.43 -25.15 16.32
CA SER A 712 41.44 -25.42 17.38
C SER A 712 41.79 -26.73 18.13
N GLY A 713 40.92 -27.15 19.05
CA GLY A 713 41.00 -28.49 19.66
C GLY A 713 40.47 -29.62 18.77
N ASP A 714 39.78 -29.31 17.66
CA ASP A 714 39.27 -30.30 16.72
C ASP A 714 40.38 -30.64 15.69
N VAL A 715 40.68 -31.92 15.50
CA VAL A 715 41.81 -32.37 14.65
C VAL A 715 41.50 -32.14 13.16
N PRO A 716 42.32 -31.39 12.39
CA PRO A 716 42.05 -31.14 10.96
C PRO A 716 42.04 -32.40 10.09
N ALA A 717 42.65 -33.50 10.52
CA ALA A 717 42.56 -34.79 9.84
C ALA A 717 41.10 -35.30 9.69
N ASN A 718 40.21 -34.88 10.59
CA ASN A 718 38.78 -35.20 10.55
C ASN A 718 38.08 -34.61 9.30
N LEU A 719 38.73 -33.72 8.52
CA LEU A 719 38.23 -33.28 7.20
C LEU A 719 38.27 -34.38 6.13
N LEU A 720 38.99 -35.47 6.38
CA LEU A 720 39.43 -36.44 5.36
C LEU A 720 39.20 -37.91 5.76
N ASP A 721 38.60 -38.18 6.92
CA ASP A 721 38.62 -39.52 7.54
C ASP A 721 37.56 -40.51 6.99
N GLY A 722 36.51 -40.02 6.34
CA GLY A 722 35.44 -40.86 5.75
C GLY A 722 34.26 -41.13 6.68
N ASN A 723 34.20 -40.47 7.84
CA ASN A 723 33.22 -40.68 8.89
C ASN A 723 32.44 -39.40 9.22
N MET A 724 31.21 -39.30 8.69
CA MET A 724 30.29 -38.19 8.98
C MET A 724 29.95 -37.98 10.48
N ALA A 725 30.32 -38.89 11.40
CA ALA A 725 30.19 -38.63 12.84
C ALA A 725 31.27 -37.68 13.38
N THR A 726 32.51 -37.75 12.88
CA THR A 726 33.62 -36.84 13.23
C THR A 726 33.48 -35.48 12.53
N ARG A 727 34.26 -34.48 12.98
CA ARG A 727 34.35 -33.15 12.33
C ARG A 727 35.64 -32.43 12.70
N TRP A 728 36.05 -31.48 11.87
CA TRP A 728 36.91 -30.35 12.24
C TRP A 728 36.05 -29.10 12.47
N SER A 729 36.53 -28.16 13.28
CA SER A 729 35.98 -26.79 13.33
C SER A 729 37.04 -25.73 13.66
N THR A 730 36.72 -24.46 13.42
CA THR A 730 37.54 -23.32 13.82
C THR A 730 37.63 -23.10 15.34
N GLY A 731 36.74 -23.71 16.14
CA GLY A 731 36.65 -23.46 17.59
C GLY A 731 36.23 -22.02 17.98
N THR A 732 35.92 -21.19 16.98
CA THR A 732 35.65 -19.75 17.08
C THR A 732 34.63 -19.33 16.03
N PRO A 733 33.86 -18.24 16.24
CA PRO A 733 32.94 -17.70 15.24
C PRO A 733 33.61 -17.44 13.88
N MET A 734 32.82 -17.52 12.81
CA MET A 734 33.25 -17.29 11.43
C MET A 734 33.78 -15.87 11.21
N ALA A 735 35.02 -15.77 10.75
CA ALA A 735 35.68 -14.52 10.38
C ALA A 735 36.51 -14.69 9.10
N ALA A 736 36.36 -13.74 8.18
CA ALA A 736 37.05 -13.75 6.89
C ALA A 736 38.57 -13.90 7.04
N GLY A 737 39.17 -14.80 6.26
CA GLY A 737 40.59 -15.15 6.36
C GLY A 737 40.88 -16.40 7.20
N GLN A 738 39.88 -17.00 7.86
CA GLN A 738 39.98 -18.38 8.37
C GLN A 738 40.19 -19.35 7.20
N TYR A 739 41.03 -20.38 7.36
CA TYR A 739 41.32 -21.32 6.26
C TYR A 739 41.69 -22.73 6.73
N PHE A 740 41.55 -23.71 5.84
CA PHE A 740 42.22 -24.99 5.94
C PHE A 740 43.06 -25.28 4.68
N VAL A 741 44.09 -26.11 4.82
CA VAL A 741 44.97 -26.57 3.73
C VAL A 741 44.98 -28.10 3.73
N ILE A 742 44.84 -28.71 2.55
CA ILE A 742 44.97 -30.15 2.31
C ILE A 742 46.25 -30.38 1.49
N ASP A 743 47.07 -31.34 1.93
CA ASP A 743 48.21 -31.89 1.20
C ASP A 743 47.87 -33.30 0.69
N MET A 744 47.70 -33.45 -0.62
CA MET A 744 47.38 -34.71 -1.30
C MET A 744 48.62 -35.59 -1.58
N LYS A 745 49.79 -35.23 -0.99
CA LYS A 745 51.12 -35.86 -1.08
C LYS A 745 51.76 -35.95 -2.47
N SER A 746 50.96 -35.74 -3.51
CA SER A 746 51.29 -35.87 -4.92
C SER A 746 50.45 -34.86 -5.68
N ALA A 747 50.93 -34.37 -6.83
CA ALA A 747 50.08 -33.60 -7.73
C ALA A 747 48.97 -34.51 -8.28
N LYS A 748 47.72 -34.06 -8.17
CA LYS A 748 46.54 -34.76 -8.69
C LYS A 748 45.76 -33.83 -9.61
N SER A 749 44.99 -34.39 -10.53
CA SER A 749 44.07 -33.61 -11.36
C SER A 749 42.66 -33.65 -10.79
N PHE A 750 42.04 -32.47 -10.65
CA PHE A 750 40.72 -32.29 -10.03
C PHE A 750 40.04 -31.00 -10.52
N ASN A 751 38.72 -30.98 -10.52
CA ASN A 751 37.91 -29.84 -11.00
C ASN A 751 36.73 -29.48 -10.07
N LYS A 752 36.54 -30.20 -8.97
CA LYS A 752 35.45 -29.99 -8.02
C LYS A 752 35.88 -30.35 -6.60
N LEU A 753 35.34 -29.60 -5.64
CA LEU A 753 35.46 -29.77 -4.20
C LEU A 753 34.04 -29.73 -3.58
N THR A 754 33.76 -30.61 -2.61
CA THR A 754 32.59 -30.46 -1.71
C THR A 754 33.05 -30.43 -0.27
N MET A 755 32.53 -29.49 0.50
CA MET A 755 32.70 -29.38 1.95
C MET A 755 31.34 -29.66 2.60
N ASP A 756 31.26 -30.73 3.40
CA ASP A 756 30.01 -31.20 4.01
C ASP A 756 29.99 -30.91 5.51
N SER A 757 28.99 -30.15 5.96
CA SER A 757 28.70 -29.78 7.34
C SER A 757 27.41 -30.46 7.86
N THR A 758 26.88 -31.48 7.19
CA THR A 758 25.57 -32.10 7.50
C THR A 758 25.55 -32.74 8.89
N GLY A 759 24.64 -32.31 9.77
CA GLY A 759 24.69 -32.59 11.21
C GLY A 759 25.38 -31.50 12.05
N SER A 760 25.77 -30.40 11.40
CA SER A 760 26.22 -29.11 11.93
C SER A 760 25.67 -28.00 11.03
N ASN A 761 24.35 -28.04 10.77
CA ASN A 761 23.74 -27.44 9.58
C ASN A 761 23.87 -25.91 9.42
N SER A 762 24.26 -25.18 10.47
CA SER A 762 24.50 -23.73 10.45
C SER A 762 25.98 -23.37 10.21
N ASP A 763 26.89 -24.32 10.25
CA ASP A 763 28.34 -24.08 10.40
C ASP A 763 29.10 -24.04 9.06
N TYR A 764 28.40 -23.98 7.94
CA TYR A 764 29.01 -23.92 6.60
C TYR A 764 29.59 -22.53 6.25
N ALA A 765 30.62 -22.49 5.40
CA ALA A 765 31.26 -21.24 4.97
C ALA A 765 30.27 -20.27 4.30
N ARG A 766 30.04 -19.08 4.88
CA ARG A 766 29.14 -18.06 4.30
C ARG A 766 29.66 -17.45 3.00
N GLY A 767 30.97 -17.26 2.91
CA GLY A 767 31.72 -16.99 1.67
C GLY A 767 32.95 -17.90 1.64
N TYR A 768 33.41 -18.27 0.44
CA TYR A 768 34.63 -19.05 0.27
C TYR A 768 35.46 -18.63 -0.95
N GLU A 769 36.76 -18.90 -0.88
CA GLU A 769 37.72 -18.89 -1.99
C GLU A 769 38.57 -20.16 -1.94
N VAL A 770 38.80 -20.79 -3.10
CA VAL A 770 39.63 -21.99 -3.25
C VAL A 770 40.90 -21.63 -4.02
N TYR A 771 42.06 -21.94 -3.45
CA TYR A 771 43.37 -21.80 -4.07
C TYR A 771 44.03 -23.18 -4.20
N VAL A 772 44.96 -23.30 -5.15
CA VAL A 772 45.72 -24.54 -5.38
C VAL A 772 47.22 -24.26 -5.48
N SER A 773 48.05 -25.24 -5.14
CA SER A 773 49.50 -25.07 -5.13
C SER A 773 50.25 -26.39 -5.39
N ASN A 774 51.49 -26.30 -5.87
CA ASN A 774 52.40 -27.44 -6.01
C ASN A 774 53.48 -27.49 -4.93
N ASP A 775 53.78 -26.37 -4.27
CA ASP A 775 54.79 -26.25 -3.20
C ASP A 775 54.18 -26.10 -1.78
N GLY A 776 52.91 -25.67 -1.69
CA GLY A 776 52.19 -25.39 -0.44
C GLY A 776 52.39 -23.96 0.09
N THR A 777 53.23 -23.15 -0.57
CA THR A 777 53.60 -21.79 -0.19
C THR A 777 53.13 -20.74 -1.21
N THR A 778 53.13 -21.08 -2.49
CA THR A 778 52.77 -20.21 -3.61
C THR A 778 51.36 -20.59 -4.10
N TRP A 779 50.40 -19.69 -3.96
CA TRP A 779 48.96 -19.99 -4.07
C TRP A 779 48.22 -19.35 -5.26
N GLY A 780 48.83 -18.39 -5.95
CA GLY A 780 48.21 -17.69 -7.08
C GLY A 780 46.91 -16.96 -6.75
N SER A 781 46.05 -16.78 -7.75
CA SER A 781 44.66 -16.35 -7.59
C SER A 781 43.75 -17.52 -7.21
N ALA A 782 42.56 -17.22 -6.68
CA ALA A 782 41.55 -18.24 -6.41
C ALA A 782 41.07 -18.90 -7.72
N VAL A 783 40.97 -20.23 -7.74
CA VAL A 783 40.42 -21.02 -8.86
C VAL A 783 38.90 -21.15 -8.81
N ALA A 784 38.31 -20.94 -7.63
CA ALA A 784 36.88 -20.75 -7.42
C ALA A 784 36.63 -19.78 -6.26
N SER A 785 35.51 -19.08 -6.30
CA SER A 785 34.95 -18.37 -5.15
C SER A 785 33.42 -18.48 -5.17
N GLY A 786 32.77 -18.15 -4.06
CA GLY A 786 31.32 -18.20 -3.97
C GLY A 786 30.78 -17.97 -2.57
N THR A 787 29.46 -18.12 -2.41
CA THR A 787 28.76 -18.08 -1.12
C THR A 787 28.17 -19.44 -0.80
N GLY A 788 28.17 -19.82 0.48
CA GLY A 788 27.48 -21.01 0.95
C GLY A 788 26.04 -20.68 1.35
N THR A 789 25.11 -21.54 0.96
CA THR A 789 23.66 -21.38 1.24
C THR A 789 23.08 -22.54 2.06
N GLY A 790 23.88 -23.55 2.40
CA GLY A 790 23.47 -24.72 3.15
C GLY A 790 24.67 -25.62 3.53
N PRO A 791 24.44 -26.72 4.26
CA PRO A 791 25.50 -27.54 4.86
C PRO A 791 26.50 -28.15 3.88
N VAL A 792 26.10 -28.41 2.62
CA VAL A 792 26.99 -28.97 1.60
C VAL A 792 27.41 -27.88 0.62
N VAL A 793 28.59 -27.31 0.81
CA VAL A 793 29.14 -26.26 -0.06
C VAL A 793 29.96 -26.91 -1.17
N THR A 794 29.56 -26.71 -2.43
CA THR A 794 30.25 -27.24 -3.61
C THR A 794 30.97 -26.13 -4.36
N ALA A 795 32.29 -26.26 -4.54
CA ALA A 795 33.08 -25.41 -5.42
C ALA A 795 33.46 -26.20 -6.68
N ASN A 796 32.98 -25.76 -7.85
CA ASN A 796 33.40 -26.29 -9.15
C ASN A 796 34.35 -25.27 -9.82
N PHE A 797 35.35 -25.73 -10.54
CA PHE A 797 36.36 -24.89 -11.20
C PHE A 797 36.93 -25.56 -12.46
N ALA A 798 37.70 -24.81 -13.25
CA ALA A 798 38.47 -25.39 -14.35
C ALA A 798 39.50 -26.39 -13.80
N THR A 799 39.71 -27.51 -14.52
CA THR A 799 40.62 -28.59 -14.11
C THR A 799 42.00 -28.06 -13.70
N GLN A 800 42.37 -28.33 -12.45
CA GLN A 800 43.69 -28.05 -11.90
C GLN A 800 44.57 -29.31 -11.95
N SER A 801 45.88 -29.10 -11.87
CA SER A 801 46.87 -30.13 -11.59
C SER A 801 47.82 -29.61 -10.51
N ALA A 802 47.55 -30.02 -9.26
CA ALA A 802 48.16 -29.43 -8.07
C ALA A 802 48.29 -30.47 -6.95
N ARG A 803 49.20 -30.24 -5.99
CA ARG A 803 49.39 -31.11 -4.82
C ARG A 803 48.60 -30.66 -3.61
N TYR A 804 48.44 -29.35 -3.43
CA TYR A 804 47.80 -28.74 -2.28
C TYR A 804 46.56 -27.97 -2.67
N ILE A 805 45.57 -27.96 -1.78
CA ILE A 805 44.33 -27.17 -1.88
C ILE A 805 44.22 -26.33 -0.61
N LYS A 806 43.92 -25.04 -0.72
CA LYS A 806 43.62 -24.16 0.41
C LYS A 806 42.22 -23.59 0.20
N VAL A 807 41.34 -23.74 1.19
CA VAL A 807 40.06 -23.04 1.20
C VAL A 807 40.10 -21.96 2.26
N VAL A 808 39.85 -20.72 1.84
CA VAL A 808 39.67 -19.56 2.71
C VAL A 808 38.17 -19.31 2.84
N GLN A 809 37.69 -19.17 4.07
CA GLN A 809 36.36 -18.64 4.37
C GLN A 809 36.45 -17.10 4.33
N THR A 810 35.46 -16.44 3.71
CA THR A 810 35.49 -14.99 3.42
C THR A 810 34.30 -14.20 3.96
N GLY A 811 33.36 -14.86 4.65
CA GLY A 811 32.19 -14.22 5.26
C GLY A 811 32.32 -14.05 6.77
N THR A 812 31.24 -13.62 7.43
CA THR A 812 31.16 -13.56 8.91
C THR A 812 29.92 -14.27 9.43
N SER A 813 30.00 -14.85 10.63
CA SER A 813 28.85 -15.42 11.32
C SER A 813 29.14 -15.64 12.81
N THR A 814 28.10 -15.70 13.64
CA THR A 814 28.21 -16.12 15.05
C THR A 814 28.39 -17.64 15.20
N SER A 815 27.94 -18.42 14.21
CA SER A 815 28.29 -19.85 14.07
C SER A 815 29.80 -20.03 13.88
N TRP A 816 30.33 -21.14 14.38
CA TRP A 816 31.68 -21.60 14.03
C TRP A 816 31.70 -22.11 12.59
N TRP A 817 32.88 -22.19 11.97
CA TRP A 817 33.03 -22.93 10.72
C TRP A 817 33.39 -24.38 11.04
N SER A 818 32.51 -25.31 10.71
CA SER A 818 32.66 -26.74 10.99
C SER A 818 32.47 -27.55 9.71
N ILE A 819 33.36 -28.50 9.44
CA ILE A 819 33.27 -29.41 8.29
C ILE A 819 33.53 -30.84 8.78
N ARG A 820 32.70 -31.76 8.31
CA ARG A 820 32.78 -33.20 8.54
C ARG A 820 33.55 -33.88 7.44
N GLU A 821 33.29 -33.53 6.18
CA GLU A 821 33.96 -34.17 5.04
C GLU A 821 34.36 -33.19 3.94
N VAL A 822 35.57 -33.38 3.40
CA VAL A 822 36.05 -32.69 2.20
C VAL A 822 36.38 -33.69 1.10
N ASN A 823 35.53 -33.76 0.08
CA ASN A 823 35.76 -34.61 -1.08
C ASN A 823 36.25 -33.77 -2.28
N VAL A 824 37.30 -34.26 -2.93
CA VAL A 824 37.87 -33.69 -4.16
C VAL A 824 37.61 -34.68 -5.29
N TYR A 825 37.18 -34.19 -6.45
CA TYR A 825 36.74 -35.06 -7.55
C TYR A 825 37.63 -34.89 -8.79
N SER A 826 37.94 -36.01 -9.44
CA SER A 826 38.67 -36.01 -10.71
C SER A 826 37.83 -35.44 -11.85
N PRO A 827 38.44 -34.81 -12.86
CA PRO A 827 37.74 -34.52 -14.10
C PRO A 827 37.41 -35.85 -14.79
N SER A 828 36.19 -35.99 -15.32
CA SER A 828 35.76 -37.19 -16.03
C SER A 828 36.61 -37.45 -17.28
N GLY A 829 37.44 -38.49 -17.23
CA GLY A 829 38.24 -38.94 -18.37
C GLY A 829 37.37 -39.46 -19.52
N THR A 830 37.89 -39.38 -20.74
CA THR A 830 37.15 -39.75 -21.97
C THR A 830 36.85 -41.24 -22.07
N GLY A 831 35.57 -41.62 -21.97
CA GLY A 831 35.12 -42.98 -22.27
C GLY A 831 33.61 -43.19 -22.06
N GLY A 832 32.85 -43.40 -23.14
CA GLY A 832 31.40 -43.64 -23.11
C GLY A 832 30.54 -42.41 -23.44
N SER A 833 29.35 -42.63 -23.98
CA SER A 833 28.43 -41.59 -24.46
C SER A 833 27.12 -41.55 -23.65
N GLY A 834 26.61 -40.36 -23.34
CA GLY A 834 25.31 -40.12 -22.70
C GLY A 834 25.09 -38.64 -22.37
N GLY A 835 23.86 -38.12 -22.52
CA GLY A 835 23.49 -36.74 -22.17
C GLY A 835 23.54 -36.48 -20.65
N THR A 836 23.80 -35.27 -20.13
CA THR A 836 23.33 -33.90 -20.48
C THR A 836 21.85 -33.61 -20.19
N GLY A 837 21.38 -34.05 -19.00
CA GLY A 837 20.00 -34.09 -18.49
C GLY A 837 19.14 -32.81 -18.52
N ALA A 838 19.00 -32.18 -19.68
CA ALA A 838 18.06 -31.11 -19.97
C ALA A 838 16.68 -31.69 -20.33
N THR A 839 15.63 -30.99 -19.94
CA THR A 839 14.25 -31.38 -20.26
C THR A 839 13.99 -31.28 -21.76
N LEU A 840 13.40 -32.31 -22.35
CA LEU A 840 12.92 -32.28 -23.74
C LEU A 840 11.70 -31.34 -23.85
N ASP A 841 11.62 -30.62 -24.97
CA ASP A 841 10.41 -29.88 -25.34
C ASP A 841 9.23 -30.84 -25.58
N ARG A 842 8.15 -30.61 -24.84
CA ARG A 842 6.91 -31.40 -24.83
C ARG A 842 5.81 -30.82 -25.72
N THR A 843 6.09 -29.72 -26.42
CA THR A 843 5.13 -29.05 -27.31
C THR A 843 4.58 -30.02 -28.37
N GLY A 844 3.26 -30.15 -28.43
CA GLY A 844 2.56 -31.04 -29.37
C GLY A 844 2.59 -32.55 -29.01
N TRP A 845 3.18 -32.93 -27.87
CA TRP A 845 3.04 -34.30 -27.35
C TRP A 845 1.61 -34.55 -26.87
N THR A 846 1.18 -35.81 -26.81
CA THR A 846 -0.16 -36.18 -26.31
C THR A 846 -0.09 -37.40 -25.41
N ALA A 847 -0.95 -37.44 -24.38
CA ALA A 847 -1.03 -38.59 -23.48
C ALA A 847 -2.40 -39.28 -23.49
N THR A 848 -2.42 -40.56 -23.11
CA THR A 848 -3.62 -41.38 -22.86
C THR A 848 -3.42 -42.21 -21.57
N SER A 849 -4.50 -42.71 -20.96
CA SER A 849 -4.41 -43.47 -19.71
C SER A 849 -5.34 -44.68 -19.64
N ASN A 850 -5.03 -45.59 -18.73
CA ASN A 850 -5.91 -46.66 -18.25
C ASN A 850 -5.89 -46.68 -16.70
N PRO A 851 -7.02 -46.46 -16.02
CA PRO A 851 -8.36 -46.24 -16.56
C PRO A 851 -8.52 -44.91 -17.32
N THR A 852 -9.63 -44.80 -18.06
CA THR A 852 -10.08 -43.58 -18.75
C THR A 852 -11.12 -42.78 -17.96
N SER A 853 -11.45 -43.20 -16.74
CA SER A 853 -12.50 -42.62 -15.87
C SER A 853 -11.98 -41.51 -14.95
N GLY A 854 -10.93 -40.81 -15.35
CA GLY A 854 -10.18 -39.87 -14.51
C GLY A 854 -10.12 -38.45 -15.07
N ASP A 855 -9.25 -37.62 -14.48
CA ASP A 855 -8.95 -36.28 -15.02
C ASP A 855 -8.27 -36.38 -16.41
N VAL A 856 -8.25 -35.30 -17.19
CA VAL A 856 -7.80 -35.32 -18.60
C VAL A 856 -6.30 -35.64 -18.72
N PRO A 857 -5.87 -36.70 -19.45
CA PRO A 857 -4.46 -37.08 -19.54
C PRO A 857 -3.52 -36.03 -20.16
N ALA A 858 -4.04 -35.10 -20.97
CA ALA A 858 -3.24 -33.99 -21.51
C ALA A 858 -2.62 -33.12 -20.40
N ASN A 859 -3.25 -33.06 -19.22
CA ASN A 859 -2.78 -32.31 -18.07
C ASN A 859 -1.42 -32.83 -17.54
N LEU A 860 -1.00 -34.05 -17.88
CA LEU A 860 0.35 -34.58 -17.59
C LEU A 860 1.48 -33.76 -18.25
N LEU A 861 1.14 -32.92 -19.23
CA LEU A 861 2.06 -32.33 -20.18
C LEU A 861 1.80 -30.82 -20.42
N ASP A 862 0.94 -30.16 -19.64
CA ASP A 862 0.49 -28.79 -19.93
C ASP A 862 1.43 -27.68 -19.42
N GLY A 863 2.37 -28.02 -18.53
CA GLY A 863 3.36 -27.10 -17.96
C GLY A 863 2.90 -26.40 -16.67
N SER A 864 1.76 -26.79 -16.08
CA SER A 864 1.15 -26.11 -14.94
C SER A 864 1.01 -27.01 -13.71
N MET A 865 1.64 -26.59 -12.61
CA MET A 865 1.47 -27.22 -11.29
C MET A 865 0.11 -26.91 -10.63
N VAL A 866 -0.84 -26.29 -11.35
CA VAL A 866 -2.22 -26.04 -10.88
C VAL A 866 -3.16 -27.16 -11.34
N THR A 867 -2.97 -27.63 -12.57
CA THR A 867 -3.67 -28.76 -13.21
C THR A 867 -3.07 -30.10 -12.77
N ARG A 868 -3.77 -31.21 -13.10
CA ARG A 868 -3.28 -32.59 -12.93
C ARG A 868 -4.05 -33.58 -13.78
N TRP A 869 -3.46 -34.75 -13.99
CA TRP A 869 -4.15 -36.01 -14.28
C TRP A 869 -4.30 -36.84 -13.00
N SER A 870 -5.38 -37.60 -12.90
CA SER A 870 -5.68 -38.53 -11.81
C SER A 870 -6.46 -39.72 -12.36
N THR A 871 -6.24 -40.90 -11.79
CA THR A 871 -6.93 -42.16 -12.16
C THR A 871 -8.43 -42.19 -11.82
N GLY A 872 -8.92 -41.32 -10.93
CA GLY A 872 -10.32 -41.29 -10.47
C GLY A 872 -10.72 -42.51 -9.61
N ALA A 873 -9.77 -43.36 -9.27
CA ALA A 873 -9.97 -44.61 -8.53
C ALA A 873 -8.71 -44.94 -7.70
N ALA A 874 -8.86 -45.79 -6.68
CA ALA A 874 -7.76 -46.23 -5.84
C ALA A 874 -6.64 -46.91 -6.65
N MET A 875 -5.37 -46.77 -6.21
CA MET A 875 -4.23 -47.36 -6.91
C MET A 875 -4.32 -48.89 -6.96
N THR A 876 -4.29 -49.44 -8.18
CA THR A 876 -4.15 -50.88 -8.44
C THR A 876 -3.00 -51.14 -9.40
N ALA A 877 -2.27 -52.23 -9.18
CA ALA A 877 -1.21 -52.66 -10.08
C ALA A 877 -1.73 -52.83 -11.52
N GLY A 878 -1.01 -52.33 -12.52
CA GLY A 878 -1.40 -52.37 -13.93
C GLY A 878 -2.15 -51.14 -14.44
N GLN A 879 -2.43 -50.15 -13.60
CA GLN A 879 -2.82 -48.79 -14.05
C GLN A 879 -1.66 -48.15 -14.81
N TYR A 880 -1.91 -47.41 -15.89
CA TYR A 880 -0.84 -46.82 -16.71
C TYR A 880 -1.23 -45.53 -17.41
N PHE A 881 -0.22 -44.74 -17.80
CA PHE A 881 -0.35 -43.72 -18.84
C PHE A 881 0.66 -43.95 -19.97
N ILE A 882 0.35 -43.45 -21.16
CA ILE A 882 1.18 -43.50 -22.37
C ILE A 882 1.35 -42.08 -22.89
N ILE A 883 2.58 -41.70 -23.25
CA ILE A 883 2.94 -40.44 -23.92
C ILE A 883 3.38 -40.76 -25.35
N ASP A 884 2.84 -40.02 -26.32
CA ASP A 884 3.29 -39.97 -27.72
C ASP A 884 4.05 -38.65 -27.97
N MET A 885 5.37 -38.76 -28.17
CA MET A 885 6.28 -37.62 -28.42
C MET A 885 6.30 -37.16 -29.89
N LYS A 886 5.40 -37.71 -30.73
CA LYS A 886 5.21 -37.47 -32.17
C LYS A 886 6.36 -37.88 -33.10
N SER A 887 7.60 -37.73 -32.68
CA SER A 887 8.79 -38.33 -33.30
C SER A 887 9.48 -39.26 -32.30
N ALA A 888 10.38 -40.11 -32.79
CA ALA A 888 11.40 -40.67 -31.91
C ALA A 888 12.21 -39.53 -31.27
N LYS A 889 12.53 -39.67 -29.99
CA LYS A 889 13.45 -38.83 -29.20
C LYS A 889 14.45 -39.74 -28.49
N THR A 890 15.62 -39.21 -28.17
CA THR A 890 16.55 -39.89 -27.26
C THR A 890 16.37 -39.35 -25.85
N PHE A 891 16.27 -40.21 -24.84
CA PHE A 891 16.05 -39.83 -23.44
C PHE A 891 16.58 -40.88 -22.47
N ASN A 892 17.02 -40.47 -21.28
CA ASN A 892 17.60 -41.34 -20.24
C ASN A 892 16.90 -41.22 -18.86
N LYS A 893 15.95 -40.30 -18.72
CA LYS A 893 15.31 -39.97 -17.45
C LYS A 893 13.90 -39.46 -17.67
N LEU A 894 13.01 -39.73 -16.71
CA LEU A 894 11.76 -38.99 -16.53
C LEU A 894 11.49 -38.68 -15.05
N THR A 895 10.69 -37.65 -14.80
CA THR A 895 10.14 -37.32 -13.47
C THR A 895 8.64 -37.18 -13.56
N MET A 896 7.93 -37.76 -12.60
CA MET A 896 6.50 -37.60 -12.37
C MET A 896 6.32 -36.80 -11.09
N ASP A 897 5.68 -35.64 -11.17
CA ASP A 897 5.50 -34.73 -10.04
C ASP A 897 4.02 -34.66 -9.61
N SER A 898 3.73 -35.02 -8.36
CA SER A 898 2.40 -34.93 -7.74
C SER A 898 2.34 -33.91 -6.59
N THR A 899 3.24 -32.93 -6.55
CA THR A 899 3.34 -31.92 -5.47
C THR A 899 2.03 -31.12 -5.33
N GLY A 900 1.54 -30.94 -4.11
CA GLY A 900 0.17 -30.45 -3.87
C GLY A 900 -0.90 -31.51 -4.16
N SER A 901 -0.53 -32.79 -4.06
CA SER A 901 -1.36 -34.01 -4.06
C SER A 901 -0.51 -35.13 -3.43
N ASP A 902 0.10 -34.83 -2.27
CA ASP A 902 1.36 -35.44 -1.83
C ASP A 902 1.28 -36.90 -1.36
N SER A 903 0.08 -37.49 -1.35
CA SER A 903 -0.16 -38.92 -1.08
C SER A 903 -0.40 -39.74 -2.35
N ASP A 904 -0.55 -39.12 -3.51
CA ASP A 904 -1.06 -39.76 -4.73
C ASP A 904 0.05 -40.22 -5.70
N TYR A 905 1.32 -40.17 -5.30
CA TYR A 905 2.45 -40.61 -6.11
C TYR A 905 2.51 -42.13 -6.32
N ALA A 906 3.10 -42.58 -7.43
CA ALA A 906 3.26 -44.00 -7.75
C ALA A 906 4.00 -44.74 -6.63
N ARG A 907 3.42 -45.80 -6.07
CA ARG A 907 4.04 -46.61 -4.99
C ARG A 907 5.08 -47.59 -5.53
N GLY A 908 4.89 -48.05 -6.76
CA GLY A 908 5.86 -48.83 -7.53
C GLY A 908 5.64 -48.51 -9.00
N TYR A 909 6.70 -48.44 -9.80
CA TYR A 909 6.59 -48.09 -11.22
C TYR A 909 7.47 -48.97 -12.11
N GLU A 910 7.03 -49.12 -13.35
CA GLU A 910 7.82 -49.66 -14.47
C GLU A 910 7.68 -48.71 -15.68
N VAL A 911 8.81 -48.41 -16.33
CA VAL A 911 8.87 -47.57 -17.53
C VAL A 911 9.18 -48.44 -18.74
N TYR A 912 8.34 -48.37 -19.77
CA TYR A 912 8.51 -49.04 -21.06
C TYR A 912 8.61 -48.00 -22.18
N VAL A 913 9.25 -48.37 -23.29
CA VAL A 913 9.46 -47.50 -24.45
C VAL A 913 9.09 -48.21 -25.74
N SER A 914 8.64 -47.47 -26.76
CA SER A 914 8.18 -48.04 -28.02
C SER A 914 8.35 -47.08 -29.21
N ASN A 915 8.46 -47.62 -30.42
CA ASN A 915 8.44 -46.85 -31.67
C ASN A 915 7.09 -46.90 -32.41
N ASP A 916 6.22 -47.87 -32.12
CA ASP A 916 4.90 -48.06 -32.74
C ASP A 916 3.72 -47.76 -31.79
N GLY A 917 3.95 -47.74 -30.47
CA GLY A 917 2.95 -47.53 -29.43
C GLY A 917 2.20 -48.82 -29.01
N THR A 918 2.50 -49.94 -29.66
CA THR A 918 1.86 -51.26 -29.46
C THR A 918 2.82 -52.32 -28.94
N THR A 919 4.09 -52.26 -29.33
CA THR A 919 5.15 -53.21 -29.00
C THR A 919 6.10 -52.56 -27.99
N TRP A 920 6.14 -53.08 -26.76
CA TRP A 920 6.70 -52.37 -25.60
C TRP A 920 7.97 -52.96 -24.97
N GLY A 921 8.38 -54.16 -25.38
CA GLY A 921 9.60 -54.81 -24.89
C GLY A 921 9.60 -55.09 -23.37
N THR A 922 10.79 -55.12 -22.78
CA THR A 922 11.01 -55.15 -21.33
C THR A 922 11.06 -53.74 -20.76
N ALA A 923 10.76 -53.59 -19.46
CA ALA A 923 10.92 -52.30 -18.78
C ALA A 923 12.38 -51.82 -18.82
N VAL A 924 12.59 -50.52 -19.08
CA VAL A 924 13.90 -49.87 -19.12
C VAL A 924 14.30 -49.29 -17.76
N ALA A 925 13.32 -49.02 -16.90
CA ALA A 925 13.50 -48.74 -15.48
C ALA A 925 12.33 -49.31 -14.66
N SER A 926 12.60 -49.64 -13.40
CA SER A 926 11.60 -49.99 -12.40
C SER A 926 12.04 -49.49 -11.02
N GLY A 927 11.10 -49.13 -10.15
CA GLY A 927 11.43 -48.64 -8.82
C GLY A 927 10.21 -48.44 -7.91
N ALA A 928 10.46 -47.97 -6.69
CA ALA A 928 9.43 -47.53 -5.76
C ALA A 928 9.40 -45.99 -5.70
N GLY A 929 8.21 -45.40 -5.54
CA GLY A 929 8.08 -43.99 -5.20
C GLY A 929 7.93 -43.80 -3.70
N THR A 930 8.58 -42.77 -3.16
CA THR A 930 8.68 -42.50 -1.71
C THR A 930 8.22 -41.08 -1.33
N GLY A 931 7.72 -40.31 -2.29
CA GLY A 931 7.29 -38.92 -2.14
C GLY A 931 6.72 -38.37 -3.46
N PRO A 932 6.22 -37.11 -3.47
CA PRO A 932 5.48 -36.55 -4.60
C PRO A 932 6.26 -36.45 -5.91
N VAL A 933 7.60 -36.32 -5.88
CA VAL A 933 8.44 -36.28 -7.09
C VAL A 933 9.12 -37.63 -7.29
N VAL A 934 8.57 -38.46 -8.17
CA VAL A 934 9.13 -39.77 -8.51
C VAL A 934 10.03 -39.65 -9.75
N THR A 935 11.32 -39.92 -9.58
CA THR A 935 12.30 -39.92 -10.69
C THR A 935 12.62 -41.34 -11.13
N ALA A 936 12.67 -41.57 -12.44
CA ALA A 936 13.17 -42.78 -13.06
C ALA A 936 14.36 -42.44 -13.98
N THR A 937 15.47 -43.16 -13.85
CA THR A 937 16.68 -43.02 -14.67
C THR A 937 17.07 -44.38 -15.26
N PHE A 938 17.54 -44.39 -16.51
CA PHE A 938 17.83 -45.59 -17.29
C PHE A 938 18.90 -45.32 -18.36
N ALA A 939 19.45 -46.38 -18.95
CA ALA A 939 20.33 -46.25 -20.11
C ALA A 939 19.57 -45.58 -21.28
N ALA A 940 20.20 -44.64 -21.98
CA ALA A 940 19.53 -43.80 -22.98
C ALA A 940 18.80 -44.61 -24.05
N GLN A 941 17.49 -44.33 -24.21
CA GLN A 941 16.59 -44.98 -25.16
C GLN A 941 16.26 -44.04 -26.31
N SER A 942 16.19 -44.57 -27.54
CA SER A 942 15.68 -43.86 -28.72
C SER A 942 14.32 -44.42 -29.11
N ALA A 943 13.25 -43.74 -28.73
CA ALA A 943 11.87 -44.21 -28.88
C ALA A 943 10.90 -43.05 -29.12
N ARG A 944 9.71 -43.32 -29.67
CA ARG A 944 8.63 -42.32 -29.88
C ARG A 944 7.63 -42.25 -28.72
N TYR A 945 7.37 -43.39 -28.10
CA TYR A 945 6.36 -43.53 -27.07
C TYR A 945 6.98 -43.98 -25.74
N ILE A 946 6.42 -43.47 -24.65
CA ILE A 946 6.76 -43.85 -23.27
C ILE A 946 5.48 -44.37 -22.61
N LYS A 947 5.56 -45.50 -21.89
CA LYS A 947 4.48 -46.00 -21.05
C LYS A 947 5.00 -46.15 -19.63
N VAL A 948 4.29 -45.60 -18.66
CA VAL A 948 4.59 -45.83 -17.24
C VAL A 948 3.43 -46.60 -16.62
N VAL A 949 3.76 -47.71 -15.96
CA VAL A 949 2.81 -48.59 -15.27
C VAL A 949 3.02 -48.45 -13.77
N GLN A 950 1.97 -48.15 -13.01
CA GLN A 950 1.94 -48.24 -11.55
C GLN A 950 1.80 -49.72 -11.17
N THR A 951 2.71 -50.23 -10.34
CA THR A 951 2.78 -51.64 -9.92
C THR A 951 2.39 -51.86 -8.46
N GLY A 952 2.26 -50.79 -7.66
CA GLY A 952 1.82 -50.85 -6.27
C GLY A 952 0.30 -50.73 -6.07
N THR A 953 -0.14 -50.89 -4.81
CA THR A 953 -1.54 -50.72 -4.39
C THR A 953 -1.65 -49.72 -3.23
N ALA A 954 -2.70 -48.89 -3.22
CA ALA A 954 -2.99 -47.93 -2.16
C ALA A 954 -4.48 -47.50 -2.21
N THR A 955 -5.00 -46.96 -1.12
CA THR A 955 -6.36 -46.38 -1.06
C THR A 955 -6.45 -44.99 -1.69
N SER A 956 -5.35 -44.24 -1.71
CA SER A 956 -5.20 -43.01 -2.51
C SER A 956 -5.40 -43.26 -4.00
N TRP A 957 -5.70 -42.21 -4.76
CA TRP A 957 -5.66 -42.25 -6.23
C TRP A 957 -4.21 -42.15 -6.71
N TRP A 958 -3.93 -42.61 -7.93
CA TRP A 958 -2.70 -42.20 -8.62
C TRP A 958 -2.96 -40.87 -9.34
N SER A 959 -2.19 -39.84 -8.99
CA SER A 959 -2.30 -38.48 -9.53
C SER A 959 -0.92 -37.92 -9.87
N ILE A 960 -0.81 -37.22 -10.99
CA ILE A 960 0.42 -36.55 -11.46
C ILE A 960 0.02 -35.20 -12.04
N ARG A 961 0.72 -34.15 -11.65
CA ARG A 961 0.65 -32.82 -12.27
C ARG A 961 1.47 -32.82 -13.55
N GLU A 962 2.78 -33.00 -13.42
CA GLU A 962 3.71 -32.82 -14.54
C GLU A 962 4.57 -34.06 -14.78
N VAL A 963 4.71 -34.46 -16.06
CA VAL A 963 5.71 -35.43 -16.51
C VAL A 963 6.76 -34.73 -17.36
N ASN A 964 7.99 -34.71 -16.85
CA ASN A 964 9.14 -34.17 -17.57
C ASN A 964 10.09 -35.30 -17.98
N VAL A 965 10.64 -35.23 -19.19
CA VAL A 965 11.52 -36.24 -19.79
C VAL A 965 12.83 -35.56 -20.17
N PHE A 966 13.98 -36.23 -19.98
CA PHE A 966 15.31 -35.63 -20.11
C PHE A 966 16.26 -36.55 -20.90
N TYR A 967 17.28 -35.96 -21.56
CA TYR A 967 18.29 -36.65 -22.37
C TYR A 967 19.68 -36.72 -21.73
#